data_AF-A0A838RR09-F1
#
_entry.id   AF-A0A838RR09-F1
#
_cell.length_a   1.000
_cell.length_b   1.000
_cell.length_c   1.000
_cell.angle_alpha   90.00
_cell.angle_beta   90.00
_cell.angle_gamma   90.00
#
_symmetry.space_group_name_H-M   'P 1'
#
loop_
_entity.id
_entity.type
_entity.pdbx_description
1 polymer ?
#
loop_
_entity_poly.entity_id
_entity_poly.type
_entity_poly.pdbx_seq_one_letter_code
_entity_poly.pdbx_strand_id
1 'polypeptide(L)'
;PTNFNGCNPWPAGTFNVTGETKVAAVISRGSCEFGVKVLNAERAGAEFVVVYNHAAGGDTLTTMGAGSVGDQTTIPSIFIWHTKGLQMVDWYDTHGTGSEFTLDMRAYQAGNTADVVISFSSRGPGVGNVLKPDIAAPGVNILSQGYTPNAEGEARHLGYGQVSGTSMAAPHVAGAAALLQQVHPNWTPAEIKSALMSTAKYMDIWTHDGMPAQPLDMGAGRLDLERAADPGVILDPPSLGFGHVATGTIKSMVVTVRNITDEAETYALSTLYTGDSFTATTSLPGFTVTPASLTLPAHGEANVIVRFDSALGWNGDNQGYLIMDGSDHHAHMPLWARVTNPAAKTDILIIDNDGSSSLGLPNYRGYYTRTVSALGYSYTILNVDALAGTTDRYLDPAALVGYDAILYFTGDNFYPDGSFSVPTPLTENDMYALNQYAQNGGTIIAMGQDLSTVLASDNDNPEFFYNFTLGGTFLTDTVGTGVISPTFTISSTSALPLAGVRLDLSEGNWDGADNQYFVDEIESGVYITDDVAGSPTTPNYQAVLQHRDSTNVDKGTVAMVHREQPTLENPGVTFTGRTFYATFGLEGVNTRSGFTTREELIQRALNWAWDNPQVEIEATTTEAGQTTFVANFSSNIPGVRPIKYRWDFGDGPTAPTNNGVITLDTSTCSNDTTVRVEVLDSLGNRTVNTITAFCPEQEVFSVYLPVFIK
;
A
#
# COMPACT_ATOMS: atom_id res chain seq x y z
N PRO A 1 -4.11 -43.51 -3.44
CA PRO A 1 -5.42 -43.40 -2.74
C PRO A 1 -6.17 -42.12 -3.17
N THR A 2 -7.51 -42.13 -3.18
CA THR A 2 -8.34 -40.95 -3.56
C THR A 2 -8.18 -39.76 -2.62
N ASN A 3 -7.64 -39.95 -1.41
CA ASN A 3 -7.36 -38.91 -0.42
C ASN A 3 -5.84 -38.75 -0.12
N PHE A 4 -4.98 -38.84 -1.15
CA PHE A 4 -3.52 -38.75 -0.97
C PHE A 4 -3.04 -37.35 -0.49
N ASN A 5 -3.89 -36.32 -0.65
CA ASN A 5 -3.65 -34.98 -0.12
C ASN A 5 -4.12 -34.80 1.33
N GLY A 6 -4.84 -35.74 1.93
CA GLY A 6 -5.27 -35.66 3.34
C GLY A 6 -6.22 -34.54 3.71
N CYS A 7 -6.89 -33.93 2.74
CA CYS A 7 -7.84 -32.85 3.00
C CYS A 7 -9.17 -33.35 3.58
N ASN A 8 -9.54 -34.60 3.26
CA ASN A 8 -10.69 -35.25 3.87
C ASN A 8 -10.24 -36.16 5.03
N PRO A 9 -11.11 -36.45 6.00
CA PRO A 9 -10.82 -37.44 7.03
C PRO A 9 -10.61 -38.85 6.44
N TRP A 10 -9.71 -39.63 7.03
CA TRP A 10 -9.62 -41.08 6.81
C TRP A 10 -10.46 -41.85 7.84
N PRO A 11 -10.88 -43.09 7.54
CA PRO A 11 -11.49 -43.96 8.55
C PRO A 11 -10.58 -44.13 9.78
N ALA A 12 -11.18 -44.18 10.97
CA ALA A 12 -10.43 -44.41 12.21
C ALA A 12 -9.62 -45.72 12.11
N GLY A 13 -8.35 -45.67 12.53
CA GLY A 13 -7.43 -46.81 12.47
C GLY A 13 -6.83 -47.11 11.10
N THR A 14 -6.98 -46.22 10.11
CA THR A 14 -6.31 -46.35 8.80
C THR A 14 -4.79 -46.52 8.94
N PHE A 15 -4.19 -45.87 9.94
CA PHE A 15 -2.75 -45.94 10.21
C PHE A 15 -2.40 -46.92 11.36
N ASN A 16 -3.30 -47.83 11.75
CA ASN A 16 -3.01 -48.85 12.75
C ASN A 16 -2.34 -50.06 12.11
N VAL A 17 -1.03 -50.20 12.29
CA VAL A 17 -0.26 -51.38 11.86
C VAL A 17 -0.12 -52.34 13.04
N THR A 18 -0.51 -53.60 12.86
CA THR A 18 -0.49 -54.60 13.94
C THR A 18 0.94 -54.84 14.44
N GLY A 19 1.17 -54.63 15.72
CA GLY A 19 2.49 -54.81 16.35
C GLY A 19 3.36 -53.55 16.35
N GLU A 20 2.94 -52.48 15.69
CA GLU A 20 3.66 -51.21 15.63
C GLU A 20 2.98 -50.13 16.47
N THR A 21 3.80 -49.32 17.12
CA THR A 21 3.35 -48.20 17.99
C THR A 21 3.76 -46.84 17.44
N LYS A 22 4.45 -46.80 16.30
CA LYS A 22 4.95 -45.58 15.66
C LYS A 22 4.78 -45.66 14.15
N VAL A 23 3.65 -45.19 13.66
CA VAL A 23 3.32 -45.22 12.23
C VAL A 23 3.33 -43.80 11.68
N ALA A 24 4.06 -43.58 10.58
CA ALA A 24 4.07 -42.29 9.89
C ALA A 24 3.12 -42.28 8.69
N ALA A 25 2.36 -41.21 8.54
CA ALA A 25 1.61 -40.93 7.32
C ALA A 25 2.46 -40.11 6.35
N VAL A 26 2.63 -40.58 5.11
CA VAL A 26 3.27 -39.82 4.02
C VAL A 26 2.17 -39.21 3.16
N ILE A 27 2.11 -37.88 3.11
CA ILE A 27 0.98 -37.11 2.56
C ILE A 27 1.50 -36.10 1.54
N SER A 28 0.83 -35.99 0.39
CA SER A 28 1.15 -34.94 -0.59
C SER A 28 0.61 -33.59 -0.13
N ARG A 29 1.38 -32.53 -0.37
CA ARG A 29 0.84 -31.16 -0.34
C ARG A 29 -0.31 -31.05 -1.34
N GLY A 30 -1.32 -30.27 -0.98
CA GLY A 30 -2.54 -30.05 -1.75
C GLY A 30 -3.16 -28.72 -1.34
N SER A 31 -4.45 -28.53 -1.61
CA SER A 31 -5.16 -27.26 -1.42
C SER A 31 -5.52 -26.90 0.03
N CYS A 32 -5.63 -27.88 0.93
CA CYS A 32 -5.95 -27.64 2.35
C CYS A 32 -4.73 -27.30 3.21
N GLU A 33 -4.98 -26.67 4.36
CA GLU A 33 -3.99 -26.34 5.38
C GLU A 33 -3.18 -27.56 5.85
N PHE A 34 -1.92 -27.34 6.23
CA PHE A 34 -1.06 -28.42 6.76
C PHE A 34 -1.62 -29.00 8.06
N GLY A 35 -2.13 -28.16 8.97
CA GLY A 35 -2.76 -28.61 10.21
C GLY A 35 -3.91 -29.58 9.98
N VAL A 36 -4.77 -29.33 8.99
CA VAL A 36 -5.89 -30.22 8.62
C VAL A 36 -5.37 -31.60 8.19
N LYS A 37 -4.30 -31.66 7.39
CA LYS A 37 -3.68 -32.93 6.97
C LYS A 37 -3.16 -33.72 8.16
N VAL A 38 -2.45 -33.03 9.06
CA VAL A 38 -1.86 -33.64 10.26
C VAL A 38 -2.95 -34.14 11.19
N LEU A 39 -3.96 -33.33 11.47
CA LEU A 39 -5.09 -33.68 12.33
C LEU A 39 -5.89 -34.86 11.79
N ASN A 40 -6.14 -34.89 10.48
CA ASN A 40 -6.85 -36.01 9.84
C ASN A 40 -6.04 -37.31 9.94
N ALA A 41 -4.71 -37.25 9.82
CA ALA A 41 -3.84 -38.41 9.96
C ALA A 41 -3.78 -38.89 11.42
N GLU A 42 -3.65 -37.97 12.37
CA GLU A 42 -3.66 -38.22 13.81
C GLU A 42 -4.96 -38.92 14.24
N ARG A 43 -6.12 -38.38 13.86
CA ARG A 43 -7.43 -38.99 14.13
C ARG A 43 -7.59 -40.39 13.51
N ALA A 44 -6.81 -40.69 12.48
CA ALA A 44 -6.79 -41.99 11.82
C ALA A 44 -5.71 -42.95 12.36
N GLY A 45 -4.96 -42.54 13.39
CA GLY A 45 -3.99 -43.37 14.12
C GLY A 45 -2.52 -43.15 13.76
N ALA A 46 -2.17 -42.08 13.03
CA ALA A 46 -0.77 -41.76 12.75
C ALA A 46 -0.09 -41.14 13.99
N GLU A 47 1.19 -41.44 14.19
CA GLU A 47 2.03 -40.92 15.28
C GLU A 47 3.09 -39.93 14.78
N PHE A 48 3.19 -39.78 13.46
CA PHE A 48 4.11 -38.86 12.78
C PHE A 48 3.58 -38.54 11.38
N VAL A 49 3.85 -37.36 10.85
CA VAL A 49 3.46 -36.99 9.48
C VAL A 49 4.64 -36.48 8.66
N VAL A 50 4.80 -37.03 7.46
CA VAL A 50 5.72 -36.53 6.44
C VAL A 50 4.89 -35.91 5.33
N VAL A 51 4.94 -34.59 5.18
CA VAL A 51 4.33 -33.91 4.04
C VAL A 51 5.39 -33.69 2.97
N TYR A 52 5.15 -34.17 1.75
CA TYR A 52 6.03 -33.86 0.62
C TYR A 52 5.39 -32.84 -0.31
N ASN A 53 6.22 -32.03 -0.97
CA ASN A 53 5.70 -31.00 -1.87
C ASN A 53 4.90 -31.61 -3.04
N HIS A 54 4.01 -30.81 -3.62
CA HIS A 54 3.22 -31.19 -4.79
C HIS A 54 4.04 -30.98 -6.07
N ALA A 55 3.59 -31.57 -7.18
CA ALA A 55 4.35 -31.58 -8.43
C ALA A 55 4.72 -30.17 -8.93
N ALA A 56 3.79 -29.21 -8.90
CA ALA A 56 4.06 -27.84 -9.35
C ALA A 56 5.03 -27.07 -8.43
N GLY A 57 5.08 -27.42 -7.14
CA GLY A 57 6.06 -26.87 -6.20
C GLY A 57 7.46 -27.47 -6.35
N GLY A 58 7.59 -28.61 -7.03
CA GLY A 58 8.86 -29.30 -7.25
C GLY A 58 9.64 -29.55 -5.95
N ASP A 59 10.97 -29.46 -6.05
CA ASP A 59 11.90 -29.67 -4.94
C ASP A 59 12.19 -28.37 -4.16
N THR A 60 11.20 -27.50 -4.05
CA THR A 60 11.25 -26.39 -3.09
C THR A 60 10.79 -26.86 -1.71
N LEU A 61 11.46 -26.38 -0.66
CA LEU A 61 10.99 -26.55 0.71
C LEU A 61 10.04 -25.42 1.08
N THR A 62 9.02 -25.74 1.88
CA THR A 62 8.10 -24.75 2.47
C THR A 62 8.06 -24.93 3.98
N THR A 63 7.81 -23.83 4.69
CA THR A 63 7.45 -23.92 6.12
C THR A 63 5.99 -24.38 6.21
N MET A 64 5.71 -25.32 7.10
CA MET A 64 4.33 -25.75 7.38
C MET A 64 3.72 -24.82 8.43
N GLY A 65 2.74 -24.02 8.03
CA GLY A 65 1.90 -23.26 8.96
C GLY A 65 0.91 -24.19 9.67
N ALA A 66 0.72 -23.99 10.97
CA ALA A 66 -0.18 -24.81 11.78
C ALA A 66 -1.66 -24.64 11.37
N GLY A 67 -2.03 -23.46 10.85
CA GLY A 67 -3.39 -23.17 10.37
C GLY A 67 -4.41 -23.04 11.50
N SER A 68 -5.69 -22.98 11.13
CA SER A 68 -6.83 -22.77 12.03
C SER A 68 -7.06 -23.91 13.04
N VAL A 69 -6.52 -25.09 12.76
CA VAL A 69 -6.65 -26.30 13.59
C VAL A 69 -5.32 -26.74 14.21
N GLY A 70 -4.29 -25.90 14.14
CA GLY A 70 -2.95 -26.23 14.59
C GLY A 70 -2.87 -26.56 16.09
N ASP A 71 -3.67 -25.89 16.90
CA ASP A 71 -3.80 -26.09 18.34
C ASP A 71 -4.35 -27.47 18.72
N GLN A 72 -5.04 -28.14 17.80
CA GLN A 72 -5.58 -29.49 17.97
C GLN A 72 -4.60 -30.59 17.60
N THR A 73 -3.51 -30.28 16.89
CA THR A 73 -2.53 -31.27 16.46
C THR A 73 -1.52 -31.54 17.57
N THR A 74 -1.30 -32.82 17.90
CA THR A 74 -0.37 -33.21 18.99
C THR A 74 0.83 -34.03 18.54
N ILE A 75 0.80 -34.52 17.30
CA ILE A 75 1.87 -35.33 16.72
C ILE A 75 2.89 -34.47 15.92
N PRO A 76 4.18 -34.85 15.92
CA PRO A 76 5.19 -34.18 15.13
C PRO A 76 4.99 -34.38 13.62
N SER A 77 5.41 -33.39 12.84
CA SER A 77 5.39 -33.45 11.38
C SER A 77 6.60 -32.76 10.74
N ILE A 78 6.98 -33.19 9.54
CA ILE A 78 8.05 -32.56 8.73
C ILE A 78 7.60 -32.34 7.29
N PHE A 79 8.22 -31.36 6.65
CA PHE A 79 8.09 -31.12 5.21
C PHE A 79 9.33 -31.61 4.46
N ILE A 80 9.14 -32.25 3.31
CA ILE A 80 10.22 -32.70 2.44
C ILE A 80 9.97 -32.36 0.97
N TRP A 81 11.04 -32.44 0.18
CA TRP A 81 11.06 -32.32 -1.27
C TRP A 81 10.07 -33.25 -1.99
N HIS A 82 9.51 -32.79 -3.12
CA HIS A 82 8.58 -33.58 -3.93
C HIS A 82 9.19 -34.91 -4.38
N THR A 83 10.39 -34.87 -4.96
CA THR A 83 11.07 -36.07 -5.47
C THR A 83 11.40 -37.05 -4.35
N LYS A 84 11.73 -36.57 -3.15
CA LYS A 84 11.98 -37.43 -1.98
C LYS A 84 10.70 -38.06 -1.43
N GLY A 85 9.60 -37.32 -1.44
CA GLY A 85 8.28 -37.87 -1.12
C GLY A 85 7.87 -39.01 -2.03
N LEU A 86 8.00 -38.82 -3.35
CA LEU A 86 7.72 -39.89 -4.32
C LEU A 86 8.59 -41.12 -4.10
N GLN A 87 9.88 -40.95 -3.79
CA GLN A 87 10.77 -42.05 -3.43
C GLN A 87 10.32 -42.83 -2.18
N MET A 88 9.77 -42.14 -1.17
CA MET A 88 9.18 -42.79 0.01
C MET A 88 7.89 -43.55 -0.33
N VAL A 89 7.05 -43.00 -1.20
CA VAL A 89 5.83 -43.67 -1.69
C VAL A 89 6.20 -44.94 -2.47
N ASP A 90 7.13 -44.86 -3.42
CA ASP A 90 7.60 -46.01 -4.20
C ASP A 90 8.22 -47.09 -3.31
N TRP A 91 8.97 -46.68 -2.28
CA TRP A 91 9.54 -47.60 -1.29
C TRP A 91 8.44 -48.36 -0.54
N TYR A 92 7.40 -47.65 -0.09
CA TYR A 92 6.26 -48.25 0.59
C TYR A 92 5.45 -49.17 -0.33
N ASP A 93 5.21 -48.77 -1.58
CA ASP A 93 4.51 -49.62 -2.56
C ASP A 93 5.27 -50.93 -2.84
N THR A 94 6.60 -50.90 -2.70
CA THR A 94 7.46 -52.08 -2.88
C THR A 94 7.55 -52.96 -1.64
N HIS A 95 7.64 -52.38 -0.44
CA HIS A 95 7.97 -53.11 0.81
C HIS A 95 6.81 -53.21 1.82
N GLY A 96 5.70 -52.52 1.56
CA GLY A 96 4.53 -52.49 2.43
C GLY A 96 4.86 -52.06 3.86
N THR A 97 4.22 -52.73 4.83
CA THR A 97 4.39 -52.46 6.26
C THR A 97 5.78 -52.78 6.82
N GLY A 98 6.68 -53.40 6.04
CA GLY A 98 8.09 -53.56 6.39
C GLY A 98 8.95 -52.31 6.13
N SER A 99 8.34 -51.20 5.70
CA SER A 99 9.03 -49.94 5.45
C SER A 99 9.34 -49.21 6.76
N GLU A 100 10.61 -48.86 6.95
CA GLU A 100 11.08 -48.07 8.10
C GLU A 100 11.71 -46.77 7.62
N PHE A 101 11.55 -45.68 8.38
CA PHE A 101 12.33 -44.46 8.21
C PHE A 101 12.90 -44.02 9.55
N THR A 102 14.08 -43.39 9.53
CA THR A 102 14.73 -42.82 10.72
C THR A 102 14.94 -41.33 10.48
N LEU A 103 14.62 -40.52 11.48
CA LEU A 103 14.84 -39.07 11.46
C LEU A 103 16.04 -38.70 12.35
N ASP A 104 17.05 -38.05 11.77
CA ASP A 104 18.10 -37.38 12.53
C ASP A 104 17.64 -35.95 12.86
N MET A 105 17.59 -35.62 14.15
CA MET A 105 17.15 -34.32 14.66
C MET A 105 18.25 -33.25 14.61
N ARG A 106 19.46 -33.60 14.13
CA ARG A 106 20.54 -32.63 13.97
C ARG A 106 20.19 -31.64 12.86
N ALA A 107 20.13 -30.36 13.22
CA ALA A 107 20.00 -29.29 12.25
C ALA A 107 21.20 -29.30 11.29
N TYR A 108 20.91 -29.18 10.01
CA TYR A 108 21.91 -29.01 8.96
C TYR A 108 21.40 -27.99 7.93
N GLN A 109 22.30 -27.40 7.16
CA GLN A 109 21.93 -26.50 6.08
C GLN A 109 21.42 -27.34 4.90
N ALA A 110 20.11 -27.38 4.70
CA ALA A 110 19.46 -28.14 3.63
C ALA A 110 19.72 -27.60 2.21
N GLY A 111 20.38 -26.43 2.11
CA GLY A 111 20.52 -25.68 0.86
C GLY A 111 19.22 -24.96 0.50
N ASN A 112 19.35 -23.78 -0.10
CA ASN A 112 18.24 -23.05 -0.71
C ASN A 112 18.76 -22.44 -2.02
N THR A 113 17.88 -22.18 -2.98
CA THR A 113 18.25 -21.43 -4.18
C THR A 113 18.56 -20.00 -3.76
N ALA A 114 19.84 -19.62 -3.83
CA ALA A 114 20.29 -18.28 -3.51
C ALA A 114 19.82 -17.28 -4.57
N ASP A 115 19.80 -16.00 -4.20
CA ASP A 115 19.55 -14.89 -5.12
C ASP A 115 18.22 -15.02 -5.90
N VAL A 116 17.18 -15.49 -5.21
CA VAL A 116 15.81 -15.51 -5.71
C VAL A 116 14.93 -14.61 -4.83
N VAL A 117 14.24 -13.65 -5.45
CA VAL A 117 13.26 -12.82 -4.77
C VAL A 117 11.97 -13.62 -4.59
N ILE A 118 11.66 -13.97 -3.35
CA ILE A 118 10.54 -14.84 -2.98
C ILE A 118 9.17 -14.23 -3.32
N SER A 119 8.18 -15.07 -3.60
CA SER A 119 6.85 -14.66 -4.06
C SER A 119 6.11 -13.70 -3.12
N PHE A 120 6.25 -13.86 -1.80
CA PHE A 120 5.60 -12.97 -0.84
C PHE A 120 6.28 -11.59 -0.70
N SER A 121 7.47 -11.38 -1.29
CA SER A 121 8.11 -10.07 -1.24
C SER A 121 7.29 -9.07 -2.05
N SER A 122 6.77 -8.02 -1.41
CA SER A 122 6.00 -6.98 -2.07
C SER A 122 6.82 -6.32 -3.19
N ARG A 123 6.14 -5.99 -4.29
CA ARG A 123 6.73 -5.40 -5.50
C ARG A 123 6.32 -3.95 -5.64
N GLY A 124 7.17 -3.16 -6.29
CA GLY A 124 6.85 -1.81 -6.67
C GLY A 124 5.85 -1.73 -7.84
N PRO A 125 5.48 -0.50 -8.23
CA PRO A 125 5.90 0.77 -7.62
C PRO A 125 5.28 1.00 -6.24
N GLY A 126 5.95 1.81 -5.42
CA GLY A 126 5.39 2.27 -4.15
C GLY A 126 4.29 3.33 -4.35
N VAL A 127 3.54 3.59 -3.27
CA VAL A 127 2.49 4.63 -3.21
C VAL A 127 3.00 5.96 -3.78
N GLY A 128 2.19 6.59 -4.63
CA GLY A 128 2.55 7.84 -5.31
C GLY A 128 3.48 7.66 -6.52
N ASN A 129 3.54 6.47 -7.11
CA ASN A 129 4.43 6.13 -8.23
C ASN A 129 5.90 6.44 -7.94
N VAL A 130 6.41 5.90 -6.84
CA VAL A 130 7.83 5.98 -6.49
C VAL A 130 8.50 4.63 -6.69
N LEU A 131 9.78 4.65 -7.08
CA LEU A 131 10.56 3.42 -7.22
C LEU A 131 10.80 2.79 -5.84
N LYS A 132 10.22 1.60 -5.64
CA LYS A 132 10.38 0.74 -4.46
C LYS A 132 10.39 -0.74 -4.87
N PRO A 133 10.96 -1.65 -4.05
CA PRO A 133 11.69 -1.39 -2.80
C PRO A 133 13.04 -0.68 -3.03
N ASP A 134 13.76 -0.32 -1.97
CA ASP A 134 15.09 0.31 -2.11
C ASP A 134 16.21 -0.71 -2.34
N ILE A 135 16.18 -1.85 -1.63
CA ILE A 135 17.23 -2.87 -1.62
C ILE A 135 16.64 -4.21 -1.16
N ALA A 136 17.22 -5.33 -1.58
CA ALA A 136 16.90 -6.67 -1.13
C ALA A 136 17.94 -7.21 -0.13
N ALA A 137 17.51 -8.12 0.76
CA ALA A 137 18.38 -8.79 1.71
C ALA A 137 17.84 -10.19 2.06
N PRO A 138 18.65 -11.08 2.68
CA PRO A 138 18.19 -12.40 3.08
C PRO A 138 17.00 -12.34 4.05
N GLY A 139 15.87 -12.95 3.64
CA GLY A 139 14.64 -12.96 4.43
C GLY A 139 13.90 -14.30 4.43
N VAL A 140 14.51 -15.38 3.93
CA VAL A 140 13.87 -16.71 3.83
C VAL A 140 14.63 -17.71 4.69
N ASN A 141 13.92 -18.43 5.56
CA ASN A 141 14.43 -19.43 6.49
C ASN A 141 15.56 -18.88 7.38
N ILE A 142 15.39 -17.65 7.90
CA ILE A 142 16.37 -17.01 8.76
C ILE A 142 16.27 -17.60 10.17
N LEU A 143 17.34 -18.24 10.62
CA LEU A 143 17.48 -18.74 11.98
C LEU A 143 17.82 -17.57 12.91
N SER A 144 16.95 -17.31 13.89
CA SER A 144 17.19 -16.29 14.92
C SER A 144 16.61 -16.73 16.26
N GLN A 145 16.94 -15.98 17.31
CA GLN A 145 16.33 -16.14 18.62
C GLN A 145 14.84 -15.77 18.55
N GLY A 146 13.97 -16.56 19.17
CA GLY A 146 12.55 -16.25 19.26
C GLY A 146 11.59 -17.43 19.48
N TYR A 147 12.08 -18.67 19.53
CA TYR A 147 11.22 -19.85 19.66
C TYR A 147 11.78 -20.91 20.61
N THR A 148 11.11 -21.11 21.74
CA THR A 148 11.32 -22.23 22.65
C THR A 148 10.06 -23.12 22.63
N PRO A 149 10.16 -24.40 22.25
CA PRO A 149 9.02 -25.31 22.32
C PRO A 149 8.45 -25.41 23.74
N ASN A 150 7.12 -25.43 23.88
CA ASN A 150 6.40 -25.61 25.15
C ASN A 150 6.72 -24.55 26.23
N ALA A 151 7.06 -23.33 25.82
CA ALA A 151 7.29 -22.22 26.74
C ALA A 151 6.32 -21.06 26.46
N GLU A 152 5.95 -20.35 27.53
CA GLU A 152 5.04 -19.20 27.49
C GLU A 152 5.74 -17.92 27.99
N GLY A 153 5.11 -16.76 27.74
CA GLY A 153 5.66 -15.47 28.11
C GLY A 153 7.05 -15.23 27.52
N GLU A 154 7.94 -14.56 28.26
CA GLU A 154 9.31 -14.29 27.83
C GLU A 154 10.13 -15.57 27.54
N ALA A 155 9.84 -16.67 28.23
CA ALA A 155 10.58 -17.92 28.05
C ALA A 155 10.43 -18.51 26.63
N ARG A 156 9.33 -18.18 25.93
CA ARG A 156 9.10 -18.57 24.53
C ARG A 156 10.12 -17.96 23.56
N HIS A 157 10.78 -16.87 23.95
CA HIS A 157 11.74 -16.15 23.11
C HIS A 157 13.20 -16.50 23.40
N LEU A 158 13.48 -17.43 24.32
CA LEU A 158 14.86 -17.77 24.70
C LEU A 158 15.53 -18.80 23.77
N GLY A 159 14.73 -19.55 23.00
CA GLY A 159 15.21 -20.52 22.03
C GLY A 159 15.40 -19.93 20.63
N TYR A 160 15.69 -20.79 19.66
CA TYR A 160 15.93 -20.41 18.28
C TYR A 160 14.87 -21.02 17.35
N GLY A 161 14.47 -20.26 16.34
CA GLY A 161 13.53 -20.69 15.32
C GLY A 161 13.90 -20.12 13.95
N GLN A 162 13.35 -20.74 12.90
CA GLN A 162 13.47 -20.26 11.53
C GLN A 162 12.16 -19.64 11.09
N VAL A 163 12.24 -18.42 10.57
CA VAL A 163 11.09 -17.70 10.01
C VAL A 163 11.47 -17.03 8.69
N SER A 164 10.45 -16.75 7.88
CA SER A 164 10.60 -16.09 6.58
C SER A 164 9.74 -14.84 6.55
N GLY A 165 10.25 -13.77 5.94
CA GLY A 165 9.54 -12.51 5.80
C GLY A 165 10.48 -11.37 5.42
N THR A 166 9.93 -10.31 4.83
CA THR A 166 10.66 -9.04 4.68
C THR A 166 11.01 -8.45 6.05
N SER A 167 10.24 -8.77 7.10
CA SER A 167 10.57 -8.50 8.51
C SER A 167 11.90 -9.12 8.96
N MET A 168 12.38 -10.17 8.30
CA MET A 168 13.70 -10.78 8.56
C MET A 168 14.80 -10.19 7.65
N ALA A 169 14.43 -9.68 6.47
CA ALA A 169 15.36 -8.96 5.60
C ALA A 169 15.72 -7.57 6.15
N ALA A 170 14.73 -6.83 6.67
CA ALA A 170 14.91 -5.50 7.26
C ALA A 170 16.03 -5.40 8.32
N PRO A 171 16.13 -6.30 9.34
CA PRO A 171 17.19 -6.22 10.34
C PRO A 171 18.59 -6.50 9.78
N HIS A 172 18.73 -7.24 8.66
CA HIS A 172 20.02 -7.37 7.99
C HIS A 172 20.49 -6.02 7.42
N VAL A 173 19.58 -5.28 6.78
CA VAL A 173 19.88 -3.94 6.24
C VAL A 173 20.13 -2.94 7.37
N ALA A 174 19.36 -3.00 8.46
CA ALA A 174 19.56 -2.14 9.62
C ALA A 174 20.92 -2.39 10.30
N GLY A 175 21.32 -3.66 10.46
CA GLY A 175 22.64 -4.02 10.96
C GLY A 175 23.77 -3.55 10.05
N ALA A 176 23.61 -3.69 8.73
CA ALA A 176 24.55 -3.16 7.75
C ALA A 176 24.69 -1.63 7.84
N ALA A 177 23.57 -0.91 7.93
CA ALA A 177 23.56 0.54 8.10
C ALA A 177 24.29 0.98 9.38
N ALA A 178 24.08 0.27 10.50
CA ALA A 178 24.78 0.54 11.76
C ALA A 178 26.30 0.31 11.64
N LEU A 179 26.72 -0.76 10.94
CA LEU A 179 28.14 -1.01 10.68
C LEU A 179 28.75 0.07 9.79
N LEU A 180 28.04 0.54 8.76
CA LEU A 180 28.50 1.66 7.94
C LEU A 180 28.59 2.96 8.74
N GLN A 181 27.65 3.26 9.64
CA GLN A 181 27.78 4.40 10.55
C GLN A 181 29.02 4.28 11.44
N GLN A 182 29.39 3.06 11.86
CA GLN A 182 30.60 2.85 12.65
C GLN A 182 31.88 3.07 11.83
N VAL A 183 31.91 2.62 10.58
CA VAL A 183 33.06 2.82 9.66
C VAL A 183 33.15 4.28 9.22
N HIS A 184 32.02 4.94 8.99
CA HIS A 184 31.90 6.32 8.52
C HIS A 184 31.03 7.16 9.48
N PRO A 185 31.56 7.58 10.65
CA PRO A 185 30.78 8.22 11.72
C PRO A 185 30.05 9.50 11.35
N ASN A 186 30.53 10.19 10.32
CA ASN A 186 29.99 11.49 9.90
C ASN A 186 28.99 11.35 8.74
N TRP A 187 28.77 10.16 8.20
CA TRP A 187 27.77 9.98 7.16
C TRP A 187 26.36 10.18 7.71
N THR A 188 25.56 10.85 6.91
CA THR A 188 24.12 11.00 7.08
C THR A 188 23.40 9.69 6.72
N PRO A 189 22.14 9.52 7.16
CA PRO A 189 21.33 8.37 6.76
C PRO A 189 21.16 8.23 5.23
N ALA A 190 21.10 9.35 4.51
CA ALA A 190 21.00 9.37 3.05
C ALA A 190 22.27 8.84 2.38
N GLU A 191 23.44 9.20 2.91
CA GLU A 191 24.74 8.72 2.43
C GLU A 191 24.91 7.23 2.70
N ILE A 192 24.55 6.75 3.89
CA ILE A 192 24.55 5.31 4.21
C ILE A 192 23.62 4.55 3.28
N LYS A 193 22.39 5.06 3.07
CA LYS A 193 21.44 4.46 2.13
C LYS A 193 22.02 4.41 0.72
N SER A 194 22.65 5.49 0.27
CA SER A 194 23.27 5.57 -1.06
C SER A 194 24.38 4.54 -1.22
N ALA A 195 25.30 4.43 -0.25
CA ALA A 195 26.37 3.44 -0.25
C ALA A 195 25.84 1.99 -0.32
N LEU A 196 24.81 1.67 0.47
CA LEU A 196 24.19 0.34 0.45
C LEU A 196 23.55 0.02 -0.90
N MET A 197 22.86 1.00 -1.50
CA MET A 197 22.17 0.81 -2.77
C MET A 197 23.14 0.75 -3.94
N SER A 198 24.10 1.68 -4.01
CA SER A 198 24.99 1.82 -5.16
C SER A 198 25.98 0.68 -5.32
N THR A 199 26.16 -0.13 -4.29
CA THR A 199 27.11 -1.25 -4.26
C THR A 199 26.45 -2.63 -4.21
N ALA A 200 25.12 -2.68 -4.11
CA ALA A 200 24.35 -3.91 -4.07
C ALA A 200 24.60 -4.83 -5.28
N LYS A 201 24.51 -6.14 -5.09
CA LYS A 201 24.54 -7.10 -6.19
C LYS A 201 23.22 -7.03 -6.95
N TYR A 202 23.23 -6.67 -8.24
CA TYR A 202 22.02 -6.60 -9.08
C TYR A 202 21.97 -7.63 -10.22
N MET A 203 23.09 -8.32 -10.48
CA MET A 203 23.22 -9.37 -11.51
C MET A 203 22.93 -10.76 -10.93
N ASP A 204 22.43 -11.65 -11.77
CA ASP A 204 22.13 -13.06 -11.43
C ASP A 204 21.15 -13.20 -10.24
N ILE A 205 20.23 -12.26 -10.11
CA ILE A 205 19.11 -12.33 -9.17
C ILE A 205 17.83 -12.59 -9.96
N TRP A 206 17.06 -13.58 -9.51
CA TRP A 206 15.88 -14.06 -10.22
C TRP A 206 14.61 -13.80 -9.41
N THR A 207 13.48 -13.62 -10.07
CA THR A 207 12.17 -13.70 -9.42
C THR A 207 11.84 -15.16 -9.11
N HIS A 208 10.86 -15.40 -8.24
CA HIS A 208 10.40 -16.76 -7.95
C HIS A 208 9.89 -17.52 -9.19
N ASP A 209 9.48 -16.81 -10.24
CA ASP A 209 9.03 -17.36 -11.51
C ASP A 209 10.18 -17.61 -12.51
N GLY A 210 11.43 -17.37 -12.10
CA GLY A 210 12.61 -17.61 -12.91
C GLY A 210 12.91 -16.53 -13.95
N MET A 211 12.32 -15.35 -13.82
CA MET A 211 12.66 -14.18 -14.66
C MET A 211 13.79 -13.37 -14.01
N PRO A 212 14.63 -12.64 -14.78
CA PRO A 212 15.59 -11.71 -14.18
C PRO A 212 14.88 -10.66 -13.31
N ALA A 213 15.23 -10.56 -12.03
CA ALA A 213 14.65 -9.58 -11.12
C ALA A 213 15.04 -8.16 -11.56
N GLN A 214 14.07 -7.25 -11.57
CA GLN A 214 14.23 -5.87 -12.00
C GLN A 214 14.13 -4.88 -10.82
N PRO A 215 14.40 -3.57 -11.00
CA PRO A 215 14.30 -2.60 -9.91
C PRO A 215 13.00 -2.59 -9.09
N LEU A 216 11.83 -2.83 -9.70
CA LEU A 216 10.56 -2.94 -8.96
C LEU A 216 10.46 -4.24 -8.13
N ASP A 217 11.32 -5.22 -8.38
CA ASP A 217 11.39 -6.47 -7.62
C ASP A 217 12.29 -6.37 -6.39
N MET A 218 13.41 -5.65 -6.50
CA MET A 218 14.52 -5.73 -5.55
C MET A 218 15.24 -4.39 -5.29
N GLY A 219 14.76 -3.29 -5.88
CA GLY A 219 15.39 -1.99 -5.79
C GLY A 219 16.76 -1.98 -6.47
N ALA A 220 17.78 -1.53 -5.75
CA ALA A 220 19.14 -1.51 -6.26
C ALA A 220 19.81 -2.90 -6.32
N GLY A 221 19.18 -3.95 -5.77
CA GLY A 221 19.72 -5.31 -5.74
C GLY A 221 19.88 -5.86 -4.33
N ARG A 222 20.55 -7.01 -4.19
CA ARG A 222 20.83 -7.64 -2.90
C ARG A 222 22.02 -6.97 -2.21
N LEU A 223 21.84 -6.58 -0.96
CA LEU A 223 22.85 -6.03 -0.06
C LEU A 223 24.23 -6.72 -0.19
N ASP A 224 25.27 -5.91 -0.34
CA ASP A 224 26.68 -6.30 -0.27
C ASP A 224 27.44 -5.35 0.67
N LEU A 225 27.60 -5.77 1.92
CA LEU A 225 28.16 -4.92 2.97
C LEU A 225 29.67 -4.65 2.78
N GLU A 226 30.40 -5.60 2.20
CA GLU A 226 31.84 -5.43 1.98
C GLU A 226 32.10 -4.31 0.98
N ARG A 227 31.36 -4.31 -0.13
CA ARG A 227 31.44 -3.23 -1.13
C ARG A 227 30.89 -1.91 -0.58
N ALA A 228 29.83 -1.93 0.23
CA ALA A 228 29.24 -0.72 0.79
C ALA A 228 30.13 0.01 1.80
N ALA A 229 31.15 -0.67 2.36
CA ALA A 229 32.12 -0.04 3.25
C ALA A 229 33.06 0.94 2.53
N ASP A 230 33.28 0.75 1.23
CA ASP A 230 34.03 1.66 0.36
C ASP A 230 33.33 1.80 -1.01
N PRO A 231 32.25 2.59 -1.08
CA PRO A 231 31.43 2.68 -2.29
C PRO A 231 32.09 3.52 -3.40
N GLY A 232 33.21 4.21 -3.13
CA GLY A 232 33.85 5.19 -4.02
C GLY A 232 33.06 6.49 -4.18
N VAL A 233 31.76 6.37 -4.47
CA VAL A 233 30.85 7.50 -4.68
C VAL A 233 29.56 7.38 -3.86
N ILE A 234 29.04 8.54 -3.48
CA ILE A 234 27.68 8.74 -2.99
C ILE A 234 26.85 9.40 -4.08
N LEU A 235 25.63 8.90 -4.23
CA LEU A 235 24.62 9.37 -5.18
C LEU A 235 23.46 10.05 -4.45
N ASP A 236 23.10 11.25 -4.88
CA ASP A 236 21.93 11.97 -4.40
C ASP A 236 21.05 12.45 -5.57
N PRO A 237 19.82 11.91 -5.73
CA PRO A 237 19.24 10.80 -4.96
C PRO A 237 19.88 9.43 -5.33
N PRO A 238 19.74 8.40 -4.47
CA PRO A 238 20.33 7.07 -4.71
C PRO A 238 19.52 6.18 -5.68
N SER A 239 18.43 6.70 -6.24
CA SER A 239 17.56 6.03 -7.22
C SER A 239 16.75 7.07 -7.99
N LEU A 240 16.41 6.79 -9.25
CA LEU A 240 15.55 7.68 -10.04
C LEU A 240 14.27 6.98 -10.48
N GLY A 241 13.14 7.46 -9.96
CA GLY A 241 11.80 7.14 -10.47
C GLY A 241 11.20 8.36 -11.17
N PHE A 242 10.94 8.27 -12.47
CA PHE A 242 10.29 9.32 -13.25
C PHE A 242 8.76 9.35 -13.08
N GLY A 243 8.22 8.38 -12.33
CA GLY A 243 6.79 8.16 -12.13
C GLY A 243 6.09 7.83 -13.45
N HIS A 244 4.84 8.29 -13.57
CA HIS A 244 4.11 8.23 -14.83
C HIS A 244 4.69 9.21 -15.86
N VAL A 245 4.80 8.73 -17.10
CA VAL A 245 5.28 9.51 -18.24
C VAL A 245 4.36 9.21 -19.43
N ALA A 246 3.65 10.22 -19.93
CA ALA A 246 2.82 10.05 -21.12
C ALA A 246 3.70 9.75 -22.34
N THR A 247 3.29 8.81 -23.19
CA THR A 247 4.00 8.48 -24.44
C THR A 247 4.33 9.73 -25.27
N GLY A 248 5.56 9.83 -25.74
CA GLY A 248 6.06 11.00 -26.48
C GLY A 248 6.61 12.13 -25.60
N THR A 249 6.52 11.99 -24.27
CA THR A 249 7.11 12.94 -23.32
C THR A 249 8.57 12.60 -23.06
N ILE A 250 9.36 13.65 -22.89
CA ILE A 250 10.75 13.60 -22.44
C ILE A 250 10.82 14.19 -21.04
N LYS A 251 11.48 13.49 -20.12
CA LYS A 251 11.82 14.01 -18.79
C LYS A 251 13.33 13.92 -18.54
N SER A 252 13.84 14.74 -17.64
CA SER A 252 15.23 14.69 -17.20
C SER A 252 15.30 14.93 -15.70
N MET A 253 16.19 14.21 -15.04
CA MET A 253 16.50 14.34 -13.63
C MET A 253 18.01 14.48 -13.47
N VAL A 254 18.41 15.20 -12.43
CA VAL A 254 19.82 15.41 -12.10
C VAL A 254 20.15 14.55 -10.89
N VAL A 255 21.32 13.93 -10.93
CA VAL A 255 21.92 13.20 -9.81
C VAL A 255 23.25 13.85 -9.50
N THR A 256 23.44 14.21 -8.24
CA THR A 256 24.73 14.64 -7.72
C THR A 256 25.54 13.40 -7.39
N VAL A 257 26.72 13.28 -7.99
CA VAL A 257 27.68 12.20 -7.73
C VAL A 257 28.86 12.80 -7.00
N ARG A 258 29.11 12.34 -5.77
CA ARG A 258 30.18 12.84 -4.92
C ARG A 258 31.19 11.73 -4.64
N ASN A 259 32.45 11.97 -4.98
CA ASN A 259 33.56 11.10 -4.63
C ASN A 259 33.84 11.23 -3.12
N ILE A 260 33.96 10.11 -2.42
CA ILE A 260 34.30 10.07 -0.99
C ILE A 260 35.75 9.64 -0.71
N THR A 261 36.49 9.31 -1.77
CA THR A 261 37.86 8.82 -1.67
C THR A 261 38.86 9.98 -1.67
N ASP A 262 40.07 9.69 -1.21
CA ASP A 262 41.20 10.62 -1.21
C ASP A 262 41.90 10.74 -2.58
N GLU A 263 41.44 9.99 -3.59
CA GLU A 263 42.02 9.96 -4.92
C GLU A 263 41.00 10.40 -5.98
N ALA A 264 41.49 10.90 -7.12
CA ALA A 264 40.62 11.21 -8.25
C ALA A 264 40.31 9.94 -9.04
N GLU A 265 39.06 9.75 -9.45
CA GLU A 265 38.63 8.60 -10.25
C GLU A 265 37.78 9.04 -11.44
N THR A 266 37.87 8.30 -12.54
CA THR A 266 37.07 8.50 -13.75
C THR A 266 36.11 7.33 -13.94
N TYR A 267 34.82 7.63 -14.00
CA TYR A 267 33.76 6.66 -14.25
C TYR A 267 33.25 6.76 -15.69
N ALA A 268 33.11 5.62 -16.36
CA ALA A 268 32.34 5.49 -17.58
C ALA A 268 30.85 5.33 -17.23
N LEU A 269 30.00 6.15 -17.85
CA LEU A 269 28.57 6.21 -17.55
C LEU A 269 27.76 5.55 -18.67
N SER A 270 26.89 4.60 -18.31
CA SER A 270 26.02 3.91 -19.26
C SER A 270 24.69 3.49 -18.63
N THR A 271 23.70 3.14 -19.44
CA THR A 271 22.46 2.54 -18.94
C THR A 271 22.46 1.04 -19.22
N LEU A 272 21.79 0.26 -18.39
CA LEU A 272 21.77 -1.20 -18.47
C LEU A 272 20.35 -1.73 -18.26
N TYR A 273 19.95 -2.67 -19.10
CA TYR A 273 18.73 -3.45 -19.00
C TYR A 273 19.07 -4.94 -18.90
N THR A 274 18.50 -5.58 -17.87
CA THR A 274 18.73 -7.00 -17.55
C THR A 274 17.48 -7.85 -17.68
N GLY A 275 16.33 -7.27 -18.04
CA GLY A 275 15.03 -7.96 -18.01
C GLY A 275 14.90 -9.15 -18.96
N ASP A 276 15.71 -9.21 -20.02
CA ASP A 276 15.70 -10.33 -20.96
C ASP A 276 16.66 -11.47 -20.54
N SER A 277 17.85 -11.12 -20.05
CA SER A 277 18.90 -12.07 -19.65
C SER A 277 20.09 -11.35 -18.99
N PHE A 278 20.82 -12.06 -18.11
CA PHE A 278 22.11 -11.62 -17.57
C PHE A 278 23.30 -11.89 -18.49
N THR A 279 23.17 -12.77 -19.49
CA THR A 279 24.27 -13.10 -20.42
C THR A 279 24.27 -12.25 -21.69
N ALA A 280 23.17 -11.53 -21.96
CA ALA A 280 22.98 -10.73 -23.17
C ALA A 280 22.30 -9.40 -22.81
N THR A 281 22.93 -8.64 -21.91
CA THR A 281 22.41 -7.34 -21.46
C THR A 281 22.52 -6.27 -22.54
N THR A 282 21.60 -5.32 -22.54
CA THR A 282 21.58 -4.18 -23.49
C THR A 282 21.49 -2.85 -22.76
N SER A 283 21.65 -1.74 -23.48
CA SER A 283 21.34 -0.41 -22.93
C SER A 283 19.84 -0.27 -22.67
N LEU A 284 19.46 0.34 -21.55
CA LEU A 284 18.04 0.55 -21.22
C LEU A 284 17.35 1.47 -22.25
N PRO A 285 16.38 0.96 -23.03
CA PRO A 285 15.70 1.75 -24.05
C PRO A 285 15.00 2.99 -23.48
N GLY A 286 15.07 4.10 -24.20
CA GLY A 286 14.55 5.40 -23.77
C GLY A 286 15.39 6.15 -22.74
N PHE A 287 16.30 5.50 -22.02
CA PHE A 287 17.16 6.16 -21.04
C PHE A 287 18.52 6.52 -21.61
N THR A 288 18.95 7.76 -21.36
CA THR A 288 20.31 8.23 -21.68
C THR A 288 20.92 8.96 -20.50
N VAL A 289 22.25 8.97 -20.44
CA VAL A 289 23.03 9.65 -19.39
C VAL A 289 24.01 10.64 -20.02
N THR A 290 24.18 11.80 -19.38
CA THR A 290 25.15 12.83 -19.79
C THR A 290 25.84 13.43 -18.56
N PRO A 291 27.18 13.54 -18.55
CA PRO A 291 28.11 13.11 -19.60
C PRO A 291 28.22 11.57 -19.72
N ALA A 292 28.88 11.06 -20.75
CA ALA A 292 29.17 9.62 -20.89
C ALA A 292 30.41 9.17 -20.09
N SER A 293 31.20 10.14 -19.61
CA SER A 293 32.34 9.90 -18.73
C SER A 293 32.41 11.05 -17.72
N LEU A 294 32.67 10.70 -16.47
CA LEU A 294 32.71 11.63 -15.36
C LEU A 294 34.03 11.45 -14.61
N THR A 295 34.83 12.51 -14.52
CA THR A 295 36.04 12.53 -13.69
C THR A 295 35.78 13.34 -12.44
N LEU A 296 35.93 12.71 -11.27
CA LEU A 296 35.73 13.34 -9.98
C LEU A 296 37.09 13.48 -9.28
N PRO A 297 37.51 14.69 -8.89
CA PRO A 297 38.62 14.86 -7.96
C PRO A 297 38.34 14.15 -6.63
N ALA A 298 39.39 13.93 -5.84
CA ALA A 298 39.25 13.53 -4.44
C ALA A 298 38.27 14.46 -3.71
N HIS A 299 37.28 13.89 -3.02
CA HIS A 299 36.19 14.62 -2.33
C HIS A 299 35.37 15.59 -3.21
N GLY A 300 35.52 15.51 -4.53
CA GLY A 300 34.80 16.35 -5.49
C GLY A 300 33.41 15.82 -5.82
N GLU A 301 32.56 16.68 -6.34
CA GLU A 301 31.23 16.33 -6.81
C GLU A 301 30.96 16.85 -8.22
N ALA A 302 30.03 16.21 -8.91
CA ALA A 302 29.54 16.65 -10.20
C ALA A 302 28.11 16.17 -10.45
N ASN A 303 27.42 16.87 -11.34
CA ASN A 303 26.06 16.53 -11.74
C ASN A 303 26.05 15.64 -12.97
N VAL A 304 25.24 14.58 -12.91
CA VAL A 304 24.90 13.69 -14.01
C VAL A 304 23.44 13.90 -14.36
N ILE A 305 23.14 14.09 -15.65
CA ILE A 305 21.78 14.22 -16.15
C ILE A 305 21.34 12.88 -16.71
N VAL A 306 20.28 12.32 -16.14
CA VAL A 306 19.60 11.15 -16.68
C VAL A 306 18.33 11.63 -17.39
N ARG A 307 18.22 11.32 -18.67
CA ARG A 307 17.07 11.66 -19.51
C ARG A 307 16.29 10.40 -19.83
N PHE A 308 14.97 10.50 -19.78
CA PHE A 308 14.05 9.48 -20.28
C PHE A 308 13.21 10.02 -21.44
N ASP A 309 13.24 9.33 -22.57
CA ASP A 309 12.42 9.56 -23.75
C ASP A 309 11.42 8.41 -23.91
N SER A 310 10.17 8.66 -23.51
CA SER A 310 9.12 7.63 -23.52
C SER A 310 8.75 7.14 -24.92
N ALA A 311 9.10 7.87 -25.98
CA ALA A 311 8.85 7.41 -27.36
C ALA A 311 9.78 6.26 -27.77
N LEU A 312 10.91 6.09 -27.08
CA LEU A 312 11.92 5.06 -27.35
C LEU A 312 11.87 3.91 -26.33
N GLY A 313 11.05 4.02 -25.29
CA GLY A 313 10.72 2.95 -24.35
C GLY A 313 9.56 2.08 -24.84
N TRP A 314 8.90 1.39 -23.91
CA TRP A 314 7.68 0.61 -24.15
C TRP A 314 6.55 1.06 -23.22
N ASN A 315 5.30 0.72 -23.55
CA ASN A 315 4.16 0.99 -22.66
C ASN A 315 4.26 0.12 -21.40
N GLY A 316 3.96 0.69 -20.23
CA GLY A 316 4.16 0.05 -18.92
C GLY A 316 5.49 0.41 -18.27
N ASP A 317 6.00 -0.47 -17.42
CA ASP A 317 7.19 -0.23 -16.59
C ASP A 317 8.49 -0.40 -17.38
N ASN A 318 9.23 0.70 -17.53
CA ASN A 318 10.58 0.75 -18.10
C ASN A 318 11.55 0.87 -16.93
N GLN A 319 12.40 -0.13 -16.72
CA GLN A 319 13.26 -0.22 -15.54
C GLN A 319 14.61 -0.85 -15.87
N GLY A 320 15.65 -0.43 -15.14
CA GLY A 320 17.00 -0.92 -15.29
C GLY A 320 17.96 -0.12 -14.41
N TYR A 321 19.20 0.08 -14.85
CA TYR A 321 20.24 0.71 -14.04
C TYR A 321 21.01 1.78 -14.81
N LEU A 322 21.42 2.84 -14.12
CA LEU A 322 22.59 3.64 -14.47
C LEU A 322 23.81 2.93 -13.91
N ILE A 323 24.84 2.73 -14.73
CA ILE A 323 26.12 2.13 -14.36
C ILE A 323 27.21 3.21 -14.35
N MET A 324 28.00 3.22 -13.29
CA MET A 324 29.21 4.01 -13.10
C MET A 324 30.39 3.04 -12.94
N ASP A 325 31.15 2.89 -14.03
CA ASP A 325 32.24 1.92 -14.11
C ASP A 325 33.59 2.65 -13.96
N GLY A 326 34.20 2.54 -12.79
CA GLY A 326 35.51 3.10 -12.46
C GLY A 326 36.64 2.06 -12.55
N SER A 327 37.87 2.50 -12.33
CA SER A 327 39.04 1.60 -12.30
C SER A 327 39.08 0.77 -11.02
N ASP A 328 38.64 1.37 -9.92
CA ASP A 328 38.75 0.82 -8.57
C ASP A 328 37.36 0.58 -7.97
N HIS A 329 36.41 1.48 -8.25
CA HIS A 329 35.04 1.38 -7.75
C HIS A 329 34.04 1.16 -8.88
N HIS A 330 33.05 0.30 -8.63
CA HIS A 330 31.87 0.17 -9.48
C HIS A 330 30.64 0.49 -8.67
N ALA A 331 29.84 1.41 -9.18
CA ALA A 331 28.58 1.83 -8.60
C ALA A 331 27.45 1.75 -9.63
N HIS A 332 26.22 1.56 -9.17
CA HIS A 332 25.04 1.62 -10.01
C HIS A 332 23.89 2.32 -9.30
N MET A 333 22.84 2.62 -10.04
CA MET A 333 21.64 3.26 -9.51
C MET A 333 20.41 2.75 -10.25
N PRO A 334 19.36 2.31 -9.55
CA PRO A 334 18.16 1.82 -10.21
C PRO A 334 17.37 3.00 -10.84
N LEU A 335 16.87 2.75 -12.04
CA LEU A 335 16.08 3.67 -12.86
C LEU A 335 14.70 3.05 -13.12
N TRP A 336 13.65 3.86 -13.06
CA TRP A 336 12.29 3.43 -13.44
C TRP A 336 11.43 4.57 -13.99
N ALA A 337 10.58 4.25 -14.96
CA ALA A 337 9.50 5.09 -15.45
C ALA A 337 8.32 4.22 -15.90
N ARG A 338 7.09 4.63 -15.62
CA ARG A 338 5.90 3.97 -16.17
C ARG A 338 5.36 4.79 -17.34
N VAL A 339 5.55 4.28 -18.55
CA VAL A 339 4.97 4.92 -19.74
C VAL A 339 3.51 4.52 -19.84
N THR A 340 2.65 5.50 -19.98
CA THR A 340 1.24 5.26 -20.32
C THR A 340 0.96 5.93 -21.65
N ASN A 341 0.31 5.21 -22.56
CA ASN A 341 -0.31 5.85 -23.70
C ASN A 341 -1.49 6.65 -23.16
N PRO A 342 -1.47 7.99 -23.18
CA PRO A 342 -2.61 8.74 -22.69
C PRO A 342 -3.83 8.32 -23.52
N ALA A 343 -4.76 7.59 -22.89
CA ALA A 343 -6.12 7.56 -23.38
C ALA A 343 -6.59 9.02 -23.53
N ALA A 344 -7.52 9.29 -24.44
CA ALA A 344 -8.14 10.60 -24.49
C ALA A 344 -8.60 10.97 -23.07
N LYS A 345 -7.99 12.01 -22.48
CA LYS A 345 -8.34 12.45 -21.13
C LYS A 345 -9.84 12.67 -21.10
N THR A 346 -10.49 11.96 -20.19
CA THR A 346 -11.91 12.07 -19.92
C THR A 346 -12.04 12.33 -18.44
N ASP A 347 -12.92 13.23 -18.02
CA ASP A 347 -12.96 13.65 -16.63
C ASP A 347 -13.30 12.45 -15.71
N ILE A 348 -14.29 11.65 -16.10
CA ILE A 348 -14.86 10.59 -15.25
C ILE A 348 -14.95 9.22 -15.95
N LEU A 349 -14.53 8.17 -15.26
CA LEU A 349 -14.95 6.79 -15.56
C LEU A 349 -16.14 6.43 -14.68
N ILE A 350 -17.26 6.06 -15.29
CA ILE A 350 -18.40 5.47 -14.59
C ILE A 350 -18.26 3.95 -14.67
N ILE A 351 -18.08 3.31 -13.53
CA ILE A 351 -18.17 1.86 -13.39
C ILE A 351 -19.62 1.54 -13.03
N ASP A 352 -20.35 1.02 -14.01
CA ASP A 352 -21.74 0.60 -13.90
C ASP A 352 -21.77 -0.89 -13.59
N ASN A 353 -22.08 -1.20 -12.33
CA ASN A 353 -22.08 -2.54 -11.76
C ASN A 353 -23.41 -2.79 -11.03
N ASP A 354 -24.51 -2.34 -11.63
CA ASP A 354 -25.84 -2.36 -11.01
C ASP A 354 -26.56 -3.72 -11.11
N GLY A 355 -25.92 -4.73 -11.69
CA GLY A 355 -26.48 -6.07 -11.87
C GLY A 355 -27.64 -6.12 -12.87
N SER A 356 -27.94 -5.03 -13.58
CA SER A 356 -29.12 -4.93 -14.45
C SER A 356 -29.11 -5.92 -15.60
N SER A 357 -27.93 -6.27 -16.14
CA SER A 357 -27.82 -7.24 -17.23
C SER A 357 -27.36 -8.64 -16.82
N SER A 358 -26.75 -8.78 -15.64
CA SER A 358 -26.27 -10.06 -15.11
C SER A 358 -27.31 -10.76 -14.20
N LEU A 359 -28.14 -9.99 -13.50
CA LEU A 359 -29.12 -10.47 -12.50
C LEU A 359 -30.57 -10.12 -12.85
N GLY A 360 -30.79 -9.35 -13.93
CA GLY A 360 -32.13 -8.94 -14.37
C GLY A 360 -32.76 -7.85 -13.50
N LEU A 361 -31.93 -7.08 -12.79
CA LEU A 361 -32.34 -5.92 -12.00
C LEU A 361 -32.69 -4.72 -12.91
N PRO A 362 -33.43 -3.71 -12.41
CA PRO A 362 -33.66 -2.48 -13.15
C PRO A 362 -32.34 -1.78 -13.50
N ASN A 363 -32.28 -1.12 -14.66
CA ASN A 363 -31.09 -0.39 -15.10
C ASN A 363 -31.08 1.03 -14.53
N TYR A 364 -30.11 1.32 -13.68
CA TYR A 364 -29.98 2.60 -12.97
C TYR A 364 -28.96 3.55 -13.60
N ARG A 365 -28.23 3.12 -14.63
CA ARG A 365 -27.26 3.93 -15.40
C ARG A 365 -27.74 5.34 -15.74
N GLY A 366 -29.01 5.49 -16.06
CA GLY A 366 -29.61 6.78 -16.43
C GLY A 366 -29.49 7.84 -15.33
N TYR A 367 -29.55 7.44 -14.05
CA TYR A 367 -29.41 8.35 -12.92
C TYR A 367 -27.99 8.90 -12.84
N TYR A 368 -26.99 8.02 -12.90
CA TYR A 368 -25.58 8.38 -12.81
C TYR A 368 -25.15 9.27 -13.99
N THR A 369 -25.47 8.84 -15.21
CA THR A 369 -25.05 9.54 -16.44
C THR A 369 -25.69 10.92 -16.60
N ARG A 370 -26.96 11.10 -16.24
CA ARG A 370 -27.61 12.42 -16.24
C ARG A 370 -26.97 13.36 -15.23
N THR A 371 -26.69 12.89 -14.01
CA THR A 371 -26.03 13.71 -12.98
C THR A 371 -24.65 14.17 -13.43
N VAL A 372 -23.80 13.27 -13.93
CA VAL A 372 -22.47 13.64 -14.45
C VAL A 372 -22.57 14.63 -15.63
N SER A 373 -23.51 14.38 -16.55
CA SER A 373 -23.74 15.28 -17.70
C SER A 373 -24.22 16.67 -17.27
N ALA A 374 -25.08 16.75 -16.26
CA ALA A 374 -25.61 18.01 -15.73
C ALA A 374 -24.53 18.85 -15.04
N LEU A 375 -23.52 18.21 -14.44
CA LEU A 375 -22.34 18.87 -13.89
C LEU A 375 -21.34 19.34 -14.97
N GLY A 376 -21.52 18.91 -16.23
CA GLY A 376 -20.70 19.33 -17.36
C GLY A 376 -19.41 18.53 -17.53
N TYR A 377 -19.27 17.37 -16.88
CA TYR A 377 -18.11 16.50 -17.02
C TYR A 377 -18.28 15.53 -18.19
N SER A 378 -17.19 15.30 -18.92
CA SER A 378 -17.07 14.21 -19.89
C SER A 378 -16.92 12.87 -19.16
N TYR A 379 -17.49 11.80 -19.70
CA TYR A 379 -17.39 10.49 -19.09
C TYR A 379 -17.34 9.35 -20.10
N THR A 380 -16.76 8.23 -19.66
CA THR A 380 -16.92 6.92 -20.29
C THR A 380 -17.63 5.97 -19.32
N ILE A 381 -18.22 4.90 -19.86
CA ILE A 381 -18.93 3.90 -19.05
C ILE A 381 -18.23 2.56 -19.24
N LEU A 382 -17.81 1.96 -18.13
CA LEU A 382 -17.51 0.54 -18.04
C LEU A 382 -18.75 -0.16 -17.50
N ASN A 383 -19.46 -0.88 -18.36
CA ASN A 383 -20.56 -1.74 -17.95
C ASN A 383 -19.99 -3.10 -17.52
N VAL A 384 -19.82 -3.30 -16.22
CA VAL A 384 -19.17 -4.49 -15.66
C VAL A 384 -20.06 -5.72 -15.85
N ASP A 385 -21.38 -5.56 -15.77
CA ASP A 385 -22.33 -6.65 -15.98
C ASP A 385 -22.19 -7.31 -17.36
N ALA A 386 -21.92 -6.49 -18.39
CA ALA A 386 -21.75 -6.98 -19.76
C ALA A 386 -20.46 -7.79 -19.96
N LEU A 387 -19.55 -7.76 -18.97
CA LEU A 387 -18.28 -8.45 -18.98
C LEU A 387 -18.28 -9.72 -18.10
N ALA A 388 -19.39 -10.01 -17.41
CA ALA A 388 -19.53 -11.17 -16.54
C ALA A 388 -19.23 -12.49 -17.30
N GLY A 389 -18.35 -13.31 -16.72
CA GLY A 389 -17.95 -14.61 -17.30
C GLY A 389 -16.93 -14.55 -18.45
N THR A 390 -16.39 -13.36 -18.76
CA THR A 390 -15.30 -13.21 -19.74
C THR A 390 -13.93 -13.28 -19.06
N THR A 391 -12.94 -13.87 -19.74
CA THR A 391 -11.53 -13.89 -19.27
C THR A 391 -10.72 -12.68 -19.78
N ASP A 392 -11.33 -11.83 -20.62
CA ASP A 392 -10.66 -10.72 -21.30
C ASP A 392 -10.87 -9.38 -20.56
N ARG A 393 -10.00 -9.22 -19.55
CA ARG A 393 -9.34 -8.00 -19.04
C ARG A 393 -10.17 -6.95 -18.28
N TYR A 394 -10.09 -7.12 -16.96
CA TYR A 394 -9.37 -6.27 -16.00
C TYR A 394 -9.17 -4.80 -16.38
N LEU A 395 -9.65 -3.90 -15.52
CA LEU A 395 -9.24 -2.51 -15.46
C LEU A 395 -7.71 -2.40 -15.58
N ASP A 396 -7.24 -1.77 -16.65
CA ASP A 396 -5.81 -1.51 -16.84
C ASP A 396 -5.41 -0.30 -15.98
N PRO A 397 -4.54 -0.44 -14.97
CA PRO A 397 -4.08 0.68 -14.16
C PRO A 397 -3.50 1.82 -15.01
N ALA A 398 -2.86 1.53 -16.15
CA ALA A 398 -2.33 2.54 -17.04
C ALA A 398 -3.42 3.35 -17.75
N ALA A 399 -4.56 2.72 -18.07
CA ALA A 399 -5.71 3.38 -18.67
C ALA A 399 -6.46 4.23 -17.66
N LEU A 400 -6.53 3.79 -16.39
CA LEU A 400 -7.20 4.52 -15.31
C LEU A 400 -6.60 5.91 -15.05
N VAL A 401 -5.30 6.11 -15.34
CA VAL A 401 -4.62 7.42 -15.26
C VAL A 401 -5.24 8.47 -16.20
N GLY A 402 -5.97 8.04 -17.22
CA GLY A 402 -6.70 8.93 -18.12
C GLY A 402 -7.90 9.66 -17.49
N TYR A 403 -8.31 9.26 -16.28
CA TYR A 403 -9.50 9.77 -15.59
C TYR A 403 -9.16 10.55 -14.32
N ASP A 404 -9.79 11.71 -14.13
CA ASP A 404 -9.60 12.54 -12.95
C ASP A 404 -10.43 12.03 -11.75
N ALA A 405 -11.50 11.27 -12.00
CA ALA A 405 -12.21 10.48 -10.99
C ALA A 405 -12.84 9.19 -11.56
N ILE A 406 -13.05 8.22 -10.67
CA ILE A 406 -13.84 7.02 -10.92
C ILE A 406 -15.10 7.09 -10.05
N LEU A 407 -16.27 6.99 -10.67
CA LEU A 407 -17.54 6.82 -9.98
C LEU A 407 -17.97 5.36 -10.10
N TYR A 408 -18.06 4.66 -8.99
CA TYR A 408 -18.40 3.25 -8.92
C TYR A 408 -19.79 3.07 -8.31
N PHE A 409 -20.72 2.54 -9.11
CA PHE A 409 -22.11 2.33 -8.70
C PHE A 409 -22.48 0.86 -8.77
N THR A 410 -23.04 0.33 -7.69
CA THR A 410 -23.39 -1.10 -7.59
C THR A 410 -24.89 -1.40 -7.60
N GLY A 411 -25.75 -0.40 -7.70
CA GLY A 411 -27.20 -0.60 -7.73
C GLY A 411 -27.73 -1.39 -6.53
N ASP A 412 -28.52 -2.43 -6.81
CA ASP A 412 -29.18 -3.29 -5.83
C ASP A 412 -28.33 -4.56 -5.58
N ASN A 413 -27.53 -4.59 -4.50
CA ASN A 413 -26.68 -5.75 -4.18
C ASN A 413 -27.40 -6.81 -3.30
N PHE A 414 -28.61 -7.26 -3.68
CA PHE A 414 -29.33 -8.29 -2.92
C PHE A 414 -29.99 -9.36 -3.81
N TYR A 415 -30.14 -10.58 -3.28
CA TYR A 415 -30.97 -11.61 -3.92
C TYR A 415 -32.45 -11.48 -3.51
N PRO A 416 -33.42 -11.78 -4.40
CA PRO A 416 -34.85 -11.76 -4.07
C PRO A 416 -35.29 -12.66 -2.90
N ASP A 417 -34.43 -13.58 -2.46
CA ASP A 417 -34.68 -14.48 -1.32
C ASP A 417 -34.14 -13.94 0.02
N GLY A 418 -33.57 -12.74 0.03
CA GLY A 418 -33.02 -12.08 1.22
C GLY A 418 -31.63 -12.58 1.62
N SER A 419 -30.95 -13.37 0.77
CA SER A 419 -29.56 -13.76 1.00
C SER A 419 -28.58 -12.72 0.46
N PHE A 420 -27.45 -12.58 1.17
CA PHE A 420 -26.36 -11.67 0.86
C PHE A 420 -25.25 -12.46 0.17
N SER A 421 -25.04 -12.27 -1.13
CA SER A 421 -23.85 -12.74 -1.87
C SER A 421 -24.06 -12.54 -3.38
N VAL A 422 -24.27 -11.32 -3.88
CA VAL A 422 -24.11 -11.16 -5.33
C VAL A 422 -22.60 -11.21 -5.61
N PRO A 423 -22.09 -12.16 -6.43
CA PRO A 423 -20.71 -12.11 -6.89
C PRO A 423 -20.57 -10.81 -7.68
N THR A 424 -19.82 -9.85 -7.14
CA THR A 424 -19.57 -8.63 -7.89
C THR A 424 -18.81 -9.02 -9.15
N PRO A 425 -19.21 -8.57 -10.35
CA PRO A 425 -18.49 -8.90 -11.58
C PRO A 425 -17.12 -8.22 -11.69
N LEU A 426 -16.73 -7.36 -10.73
CA LEU A 426 -15.33 -6.95 -10.55
C LEU A 426 -14.51 -8.09 -9.95
N THR A 427 -13.35 -8.35 -10.53
CA THR A 427 -12.41 -9.37 -10.07
C THR A 427 -11.40 -8.81 -9.07
N GLU A 428 -10.62 -9.69 -8.42
CA GLU A 428 -9.50 -9.30 -7.55
C GLU A 428 -8.52 -8.35 -8.26
N ASN A 429 -8.23 -8.60 -9.54
CA ASN A 429 -7.34 -7.76 -10.35
C ASN A 429 -7.95 -6.37 -10.63
N ASP A 430 -9.27 -6.27 -10.79
CA ASP A 430 -9.95 -4.98 -10.94
C ASP A 430 -9.83 -4.15 -9.66
N MET A 431 -10.05 -4.81 -8.51
CA MET A 431 -9.88 -4.18 -7.20
C MET A 431 -8.43 -3.74 -6.98
N TYR A 432 -7.44 -4.53 -7.38
CA TYR A 432 -6.03 -4.11 -7.37
C TYR A 432 -5.76 -2.92 -8.27
N ALA A 433 -6.37 -2.85 -9.46
CA ALA A 433 -6.22 -1.71 -10.36
C ALA A 433 -6.83 -0.43 -9.77
N LEU A 434 -8.02 -0.53 -9.17
CA LEU A 434 -8.67 0.59 -8.46
C LEU A 434 -7.86 1.04 -7.25
N ASN A 435 -7.32 0.10 -6.48
CA ASN A 435 -6.44 0.39 -5.37
C ASN A 435 -5.15 1.09 -5.84
N GLN A 436 -4.52 0.62 -6.92
CA GLN A 436 -3.37 1.30 -7.52
C GLN A 436 -3.73 2.72 -7.99
N TYR A 437 -4.91 2.90 -8.60
CA TYR A 437 -5.39 4.22 -9.00
C TYR A 437 -5.54 5.16 -7.80
N ALA A 438 -6.16 4.70 -6.71
CA ALA A 438 -6.30 5.47 -5.48
C ALA A 438 -4.93 5.78 -4.84
N GLN A 439 -4.04 4.79 -4.69
CA GLN A 439 -2.68 4.98 -4.15
C GLN A 439 -1.80 5.93 -4.97
N ASN A 440 -2.23 6.25 -6.19
CA ASN A 440 -1.57 7.20 -7.08
C ASN A 440 -2.26 8.58 -7.11
N GLY A 441 -3.08 8.89 -6.10
CA GLY A 441 -3.75 10.18 -5.95
C GLY A 441 -5.12 10.26 -6.63
N GLY A 442 -5.60 9.14 -7.17
CA GLY A 442 -6.90 9.04 -7.83
C GLY A 442 -8.07 9.32 -6.89
N THR A 443 -9.19 9.73 -7.48
CA THR A 443 -10.45 9.97 -6.76
C THR A 443 -11.44 8.86 -7.03
N ILE A 444 -11.91 8.15 -6.00
CA ILE A 444 -12.94 7.11 -6.14
C ILE A 444 -14.18 7.52 -5.33
N ILE A 445 -15.32 7.61 -5.98
CA ILE A 445 -16.62 7.78 -5.32
C ILE A 445 -17.38 6.47 -5.53
N ALA A 446 -17.55 5.69 -4.48
CA ALA A 446 -18.27 4.43 -4.50
C ALA A 446 -19.61 4.59 -3.77
N MET A 447 -20.70 4.23 -4.43
CA MET A 447 -22.05 4.34 -3.89
C MET A 447 -22.90 3.15 -4.31
N GLY A 448 -23.63 2.58 -3.37
CA GLY A 448 -24.59 1.53 -3.66
C GLY A 448 -25.08 0.87 -2.39
N GLN A 449 -26.16 0.12 -2.52
CA GLN A 449 -26.77 -0.60 -1.41
C GLN A 449 -25.91 -1.81 -1.06
N ASP A 450 -25.89 -2.20 0.22
CA ASP A 450 -25.16 -3.36 0.75
C ASP A 450 -23.67 -3.44 0.37
N LEU A 451 -23.04 -2.32 0.01
CA LEU A 451 -21.66 -2.32 -0.47
C LEU A 451 -20.69 -2.74 0.62
N SER A 452 -21.03 -2.54 1.90
CA SER A 452 -20.20 -3.03 3.01
C SER A 452 -20.45 -4.50 3.29
N THR A 453 -21.60 -5.07 2.91
CA THR A 453 -21.85 -6.51 3.07
C THR A 453 -21.01 -7.36 2.10
N VAL A 454 -20.59 -6.80 0.96
CA VAL A 454 -19.54 -7.38 0.09
C VAL A 454 -18.23 -7.62 0.86
N LEU A 455 -17.97 -6.88 1.95
CA LEU A 455 -16.83 -7.12 2.86
C LEU A 455 -16.94 -8.42 3.66
N ALA A 456 -18.16 -8.82 4.00
CA ALA A 456 -18.40 -9.92 4.93
C ALA A 456 -18.59 -11.28 4.23
N SER A 457 -18.72 -11.29 2.90
CA SER A 457 -19.14 -12.47 2.13
C SER A 457 -18.02 -13.24 1.43
N ASP A 458 -16.80 -12.70 1.29
CA ASP A 458 -15.72 -13.36 0.54
C ASP A 458 -14.42 -13.51 1.34
N ASN A 459 -13.96 -14.77 1.47
CA ASN A 459 -12.74 -15.15 2.19
C ASN A 459 -11.44 -14.93 1.37
N ASP A 460 -11.54 -14.39 0.14
CA ASP A 460 -10.42 -14.24 -0.80
C ASP A 460 -10.06 -12.76 -1.05
N ASN A 461 -9.61 -12.07 -0.01
CA ASN A 461 -8.88 -10.78 -0.10
C ASN A 461 -9.59 -9.52 -0.70
N PRO A 462 -10.92 -9.44 -0.95
CA PRO A 462 -11.54 -8.17 -1.39
C PRO A 462 -11.59 -7.13 -0.27
N GLU A 463 -11.43 -7.57 0.98
CA GLU A 463 -11.39 -6.72 2.17
C GLU A 463 -10.43 -5.54 2.02
N PHE A 464 -9.30 -5.67 1.31
CA PHE A 464 -8.36 -4.56 1.19
C PHE A 464 -8.96 -3.35 0.49
N PHE A 465 -9.60 -3.52 -0.67
CA PHE A 465 -10.13 -2.38 -1.42
C PHE A 465 -11.26 -1.69 -0.65
N TYR A 466 -12.19 -2.46 -0.11
CA TYR A 466 -13.35 -1.90 0.58
C TYR A 466 -12.98 -1.39 2.01
N ASN A 467 -12.19 -2.11 2.82
CA ASN A 467 -11.80 -1.66 4.17
C ASN A 467 -10.71 -0.59 4.15
N PHE A 468 -9.68 -0.72 3.31
CA PHE A 468 -8.54 0.19 3.30
C PHE A 468 -8.61 1.27 2.22
N THR A 469 -9.08 0.97 1.00
CA THR A 469 -9.19 2.01 -0.03
C THR A 469 -10.43 2.88 0.19
N LEU A 470 -11.62 2.29 0.26
CA LEU A 470 -12.89 3.01 0.43
C LEU A 470 -13.17 3.39 1.89
N GLY A 471 -12.91 2.46 2.82
CA GLY A 471 -13.13 2.63 4.25
C GLY A 471 -14.44 2.06 4.76
N GLY A 472 -14.47 1.75 6.05
CA GLY A 472 -15.71 1.47 6.79
C GLY A 472 -15.95 0.00 7.06
N THR A 473 -16.13 -0.34 8.33
CA THR A 473 -16.50 -1.68 8.75
C THR A 473 -18.02 -1.78 8.90
N PHE A 474 -18.62 -2.82 8.35
CA PHE A 474 -20.04 -3.12 8.52
C PHE A 474 -20.40 -3.29 10.01
N LEU A 475 -21.47 -2.63 10.45
CA LEU A 475 -22.06 -2.82 11.78
C LEU A 475 -23.34 -3.65 11.70
N THR A 476 -24.33 -3.10 10.99
CA THR A 476 -25.66 -3.66 10.85
C THR A 476 -26.32 -3.08 9.61
N ASP A 477 -27.32 -3.78 9.10
CA ASP A 477 -28.20 -3.27 8.06
C ASP A 477 -29.39 -2.53 8.69
N THR A 478 -29.64 -1.30 8.24
CA THR A 478 -30.71 -0.42 8.73
C THR A 478 -32.08 -0.82 8.17
N VAL A 479 -32.15 -1.48 7.01
CA VAL A 479 -33.40 -1.71 6.26
C VAL A 479 -33.59 -3.19 5.86
N GLY A 480 -33.19 -4.14 6.71
CA GLY A 480 -33.22 -5.58 6.42
C GLY A 480 -34.57 -6.30 6.20
N THR A 481 -35.72 -5.60 6.17
CA THR A 481 -37.04 -6.23 5.94
C THR A 481 -37.71 -5.81 4.63
N GLY A 482 -37.03 -5.04 3.76
CA GLY A 482 -37.58 -4.59 2.48
C GLY A 482 -38.73 -3.59 2.60
N VAL A 483 -38.82 -2.86 3.72
CA VAL A 483 -39.83 -1.80 3.94
C VAL A 483 -39.11 -0.53 4.36
N ILE A 484 -38.91 0.39 3.42
CA ILE A 484 -38.41 1.72 3.71
C ILE A 484 -39.52 2.54 4.36
N SER A 485 -39.18 3.37 5.36
CA SER A 485 -40.11 4.35 5.90
C SER A 485 -40.49 5.38 4.82
N PRO A 486 -41.77 5.79 4.67
CA PRO A 486 -42.20 6.85 3.75
C PRO A 486 -41.60 8.24 4.07
N THR A 487 -40.68 8.34 5.03
CA THR A 487 -39.97 9.56 5.43
C THR A 487 -38.45 9.37 5.56
N PHE A 488 -37.85 8.42 4.83
CA PHE A 488 -36.43 8.10 4.95
C PHE A 488 -35.52 9.27 4.53
N THR A 489 -34.67 9.74 5.45
CA THR A 489 -33.77 10.87 5.22
C THR A 489 -32.38 10.64 5.75
N ILE A 490 -31.38 11.00 4.95
CA ILE A 490 -29.96 10.98 5.34
C ILE A 490 -29.50 12.42 5.54
N SER A 491 -28.63 12.66 6.52
CA SER A 491 -28.14 14.02 6.75
C SER A 491 -26.72 14.05 7.28
N SER A 492 -26.07 15.21 7.11
CA SER A 492 -24.69 15.38 7.53
C SER A 492 -24.48 15.14 9.03
N THR A 493 -23.33 14.56 9.39
CA THR A 493 -22.83 14.41 10.77
C THR A 493 -22.35 15.74 11.39
N SER A 494 -22.57 16.87 10.70
CA SER A 494 -21.95 18.20 10.91
C SER A 494 -20.48 18.34 10.48
N ALA A 495 -19.86 17.26 10.02
CA ALA A 495 -18.52 17.26 9.44
C ALA A 495 -18.47 17.90 8.04
N LEU A 496 -17.39 18.64 7.76
CA LEU A 496 -16.97 18.94 6.38
C LEU A 496 -16.46 17.64 5.73
N PRO A 497 -16.60 17.45 4.42
CA PRO A 497 -17.08 18.39 3.39
C PRO A 497 -18.60 18.52 3.26
N LEU A 498 -19.38 17.59 3.81
CA LEU A 498 -20.82 17.51 3.53
C LEU A 498 -21.70 18.26 4.55
N ALA A 499 -21.14 19.21 5.30
CA ALA A 499 -21.90 19.96 6.29
C ALA A 499 -23.17 20.59 5.67
N GLY A 500 -24.31 20.33 6.32
CA GLY A 500 -25.62 20.83 5.90
C GLY A 500 -26.33 20.01 4.80
N VAL A 501 -25.71 18.94 4.28
CA VAL A 501 -26.37 18.02 3.34
C VAL A 501 -27.56 17.34 4.01
N ARG A 502 -28.67 17.26 3.27
CA ARG A 502 -29.89 16.54 3.62
C ARG A 502 -30.42 15.84 2.39
N LEU A 503 -30.50 14.52 2.40
CA LEU A 503 -30.97 13.70 1.28
C LEU A 503 -32.32 13.10 1.64
N ASP A 504 -33.20 13.03 0.64
CA ASP A 504 -34.50 12.36 0.71
C ASP A 504 -34.40 11.08 -0.12
N LEU A 505 -34.50 9.91 0.51
CA LEU A 505 -34.54 8.61 -0.19
C LEU A 505 -35.89 7.91 0.09
N SER A 506 -36.93 8.68 0.43
CA SER A 506 -38.27 8.14 0.69
C SER A 506 -38.95 7.64 -0.59
N GLU A 507 -39.71 6.55 -0.47
CA GLU A 507 -40.59 6.06 -1.53
C GLU A 507 -41.81 6.96 -1.71
N GLY A 508 -42.33 7.08 -2.93
CA GLY A 508 -43.61 7.77 -3.14
C GLY A 508 -43.87 8.40 -4.51
N ASN A 509 -43.36 7.80 -5.60
CA ASN A 509 -43.44 8.38 -6.96
C ASN A 509 -42.72 9.73 -7.09
N TRP A 510 -41.55 9.85 -6.47
CA TRP A 510 -40.63 10.97 -6.72
C TRP A 510 -39.76 10.68 -7.95
N ASP A 511 -38.73 11.49 -8.19
CA ASP A 511 -37.79 11.27 -9.30
C ASP A 511 -36.70 10.25 -8.97
N GLY A 512 -36.67 9.68 -7.77
CA GLY A 512 -35.83 8.55 -7.35
C GLY A 512 -36.27 7.22 -7.94
N ALA A 513 -35.45 6.19 -7.74
CA ALA A 513 -35.73 4.84 -8.21
C ALA A 513 -36.67 4.02 -7.29
N ASP A 514 -37.05 4.55 -6.11
CA ASP A 514 -37.85 3.85 -5.10
C ASP A 514 -37.33 2.42 -4.82
N ASN A 515 -36.00 2.28 -4.69
CA ASN A 515 -35.30 0.98 -4.61
C ASN A 515 -34.34 0.84 -3.42
N GLN A 516 -34.32 1.79 -2.47
CA GLN A 516 -33.32 1.85 -1.39
C GLN A 516 -33.64 0.91 -0.22
N TYR A 517 -33.88 -0.36 -0.54
CA TYR A 517 -34.33 -1.37 0.41
C TYR A 517 -33.29 -1.70 1.47
N PHE A 518 -32.02 -1.35 1.26
CA PHE A 518 -30.93 -1.64 2.18
C PHE A 518 -29.99 -0.44 2.29
N VAL A 519 -29.63 -0.06 3.52
CA VAL A 519 -28.66 1.00 3.81
C VAL A 519 -27.85 0.56 5.01
N ASP A 520 -26.59 0.17 4.77
CA ASP A 520 -25.72 -0.32 5.85
C ASP A 520 -25.33 0.81 6.79
N GLU A 521 -25.37 0.52 8.09
CA GLU A 521 -24.61 1.25 9.09
C GLU A 521 -23.16 0.75 9.09
N ILE A 522 -22.23 1.69 8.96
CA ILE A 522 -20.80 1.43 9.02
C ILE A 522 -20.15 2.24 10.13
N GLU A 523 -19.02 1.76 10.66
CA GLU A 523 -18.17 2.50 11.58
C GLU A 523 -16.77 2.78 11.03
N SER A 524 -16.14 3.83 11.58
CA SER A 524 -14.73 4.11 11.34
C SER A 524 -13.88 3.12 12.13
N GLY A 525 -13.51 2.01 11.49
CA GLY A 525 -12.59 1.03 12.05
C GLY A 525 -11.93 0.28 10.89
N VAL A 526 -10.62 0.10 10.97
CA VAL A 526 -9.95 -0.95 10.20
C VAL A 526 -10.01 -2.19 11.08
N TYR A 527 -10.41 -3.33 10.52
CA TYR A 527 -10.23 -4.63 11.18
C TYR A 527 -8.72 -4.84 11.31
N ILE A 528 -8.15 -4.47 12.46
CA ILE A 528 -6.76 -4.76 12.78
C ILE A 528 -6.78 -5.76 13.92
N THR A 529 -6.18 -6.93 13.69
CA THR A 529 -5.85 -7.88 14.76
C THR A 529 -5.18 -7.13 15.92
N ASP A 530 -5.52 -7.47 17.17
CA ASP A 530 -5.28 -6.74 18.44
C ASP A 530 -3.89 -6.10 18.68
N ASP A 531 -2.87 -6.35 17.86
CA ASP A 531 -1.49 -5.88 18.04
C ASP A 531 -1.18 -4.44 17.55
N VAL A 532 -2.14 -3.70 16.97
CA VAL A 532 -1.87 -2.37 16.36
C VAL A 532 -2.84 -1.26 16.78
N ALA A 533 -3.75 -1.53 17.72
CA ALA A 533 -4.65 -0.52 18.25
C ALA A 533 -3.85 0.63 18.91
N GLY A 534 -3.84 1.81 18.28
CA GLY A 534 -3.10 2.99 18.74
C GLY A 534 -1.82 3.32 17.98
N SER A 535 -1.49 2.62 16.88
CA SER A 535 -0.44 3.07 15.96
C SER A 535 -0.85 4.36 15.23
N PRO A 536 0.05 5.34 15.03
CA PRO A 536 -0.22 6.55 14.23
C PRO A 536 -0.51 6.27 12.73
N THR A 537 -0.60 4.99 12.33
CA THR A 537 -0.83 4.50 10.95
C THR A 537 -2.27 4.01 10.70
N THR A 538 -3.21 4.18 11.64
CA THR A 538 -4.62 3.89 11.36
C THR A 538 -5.19 4.96 10.41
N PRO A 539 -5.68 4.60 9.21
CA PRO A 539 -6.26 5.56 8.29
C PRO A 539 -7.46 6.26 8.93
N ASN A 540 -7.50 7.59 8.83
CA ASN A 540 -8.50 8.41 9.50
C ASN A 540 -9.72 8.62 8.59
N TYR A 541 -10.63 7.64 8.55
CA TYR A 541 -11.91 7.76 7.84
C TYR A 541 -12.84 8.73 8.58
N GLN A 542 -13.35 9.72 7.86
CA GLN A 542 -14.24 10.72 8.42
C GLN A 542 -15.70 10.42 8.05
N ALA A 543 -16.53 10.16 9.06
CA ALA A 543 -17.97 10.00 8.91
C ALA A 543 -18.64 11.32 8.46
N VAL A 544 -19.38 11.29 7.35
CA VAL A 544 -19.96 12.50 6.74
C VAL A 544 -21.49 12.50 6.65
N LEU A 545 -22.15 11.34 6.56
CA LEU A 545 -23.60 11.22 6.49
C LEU A 545 -24.12 10.13 7.42
N GLN A 546 -25.20 10.38 8.14
CA GLN A 546 -25.82 9.42 9.05
C GLN A 546 -27.34 9.42 8.92
N HIS A 547 -27.96 8.33 9.40
CA HIS A 547 -29.39 8.27 9.64
C HIS A 547 -29.76 9.06 10.91
N ARG A 548 -30.91 9.76 10.92
CA ARG A 548 -31.31 10.63 12.06
C ARG A 548 -32.59 10.23 12.77
N ASP A 549 -33.34 9.27 12.26
CA ASP A 549 -34.50 8.75 12.97
C ASP A 549 -34.21 7.40 13.67
N SER A 550 -35.25 6.79 14.24
CA SER A 550 -35.19 5.56 15.03
C SER A 550 -34.69 4.32 14.29
N THR A 551 -34.55 4.35 12.96
CA THR A 551 -33.95 3.23 12.23
C THR A 551 -32.42 3.25 12.27
N ASN A 552 -31.77 4.30 12.80
CA ASN A 552 -30.34 4.24 13.13
C ASN A 552 -30.14 3.42 14.42
N VAL A 553 -30.07 2.10 14.28
CA VAL A 553 -30.10 1.11 15.38
C VAL A 553 -28.81 1.19 16.20
N ASP A 554 -27.66 1.09 15.53
CA ASP A 554 -26.34 1.05 16.18
C ASP A 554 -25.64 2.41 16.19
N LYS A 555 -26.31 3.45 15.66
CA LYS A 555 -25.80 4.83 15.57
C LYS A 555 -24.58 4.94 14.66
N GLY A 556 -24.48 4.07 13.66
CA GLY A 556 -23.46 4.13 12.63
C GLY A 556 -23.61 5.31 11.68
N THR A 557 -22.64 5.42 10.77
CA THR A 557 -22.66 6.34 9.63
C THR A 557 -23.10 5.57 8.37
N VAL A 558 -23.57 6.27 7.34
CA VAL A 558 -23.99 5.68 6.05
C VAL A 558 -23.16 6.23 4.88
N ALA A 559 -22.27 7.18 5.16
CA ALA A 559 -21.18 7.54 4.27
C ALA A 559 -19.96 8.06 5.04
N MET A 560 -18.79 7.83 4.46
CA MET A 560 -17.51 8.33 4.94
C MET A 560 -16.63 8.82 3.80
N VAL A 561 -15.63 9.62 4.15
CA VAL A 561 -14.59 10.08 3.24
C VAL A 561 -13.23 9.77 3.80
N HIS A 562 -12.26 9.54 2.92
CA HIS A 562 -10.87 9.33 3.31
C HIS A 562 -9.91 10.06 2.38
N ARG A 563 -9.01 10.80 3.02
CA ARG A 563 -7.88 11.48 2.39
C ARG A 563 -6.89 11.79 3.50
N GLU A 564 -5.65 11.34 3.36
CA GLU A 564 -4.59 11.79 4.26
C GLU A 564 -4.03 13.14 3.81
N GLN A 565 -3.72 13.98 4.79
CA GLN A 565 -3.24 15.35 4.58
C GLN A 565 -2.15 15.65 5.60
N PRO A 566 -1.12 16.43 5.22
CA PRO A 566 -0.08 16.81 6.16
C PRO A 566 -0.68 17.65 7.29
N THR A 567 -0.15 17.44 8.49
CA THR A 567 -0.45 18.22 9.71
C THR A 567 0.87 18.67 10.33
N LEU A 568 0.82 19.57 11.33
CA LEU A 568 2.03 19.97 12.05
C LEU A 568 2.65 18.79 12.82
N GLU A 569 1.80 17.89 13.33
CA GLU A 569 2.22 16.69 14.06
C GLU A 569 2.73 15.57 13.16
N ASN A 570 2.14 15.42 11.97
CA ASN A 570 2.53 14.44 10.98
C ASN A 570 2.58 15.09 9.59
N PRO A 571 3.75 15.58 9.15
CA PRO A 571 3.91 16.18 7.83
C PRO A 571 3.92 15.15 6.69
N GLY A 572 4.02 13.85 7.01
CA GLY A 572 4.00 12.77 6.03
C GLY A 572 2.58 12.38 5.61
N VAL A 573 2.45 11.89 4.38
CA VAL A 573 1.22 11.30 3.83
C VAL A 573 1.57 9.90 3.34
N THR A 574 0.83 8.89 3.81
CA THR A 574 1.02 7.46 3.47
C THR A 574 -0.03 6.93 2.50
N PHE A 575 -1.16 7.63 2.34
CA PHE A 575 -2.19 7.35 1.36
C PHE A 575 -2.57 8.61 0.59
N THR A 576 -2.36 8.63 -0.72
CA THR A 576 -2.59 9.83 -1.54
C THR A 576 -4.00 9.89 -2.16
N GLY A 577 -4.75 8.80 -2.10
CA GLY A 577 -6.08 8.69 -2.68
C GLY A 577 -7.12 9.58 -2.00
N ARG A 578 -8.18 9.90 -2.73
CA ARG A 578 -9.39 10.53 -2.18
C ARG A 578 -10.57 9.61 -2.41
N THR A 579 -11.18 9.13 -1.34
CA THR A 579 -12.34 8.26 -1.46
C THR A 579 -13.56 8.83 -0.77
N PHE A 580 -14.70 8.65 -1.42
CA PHE A 580 -16.02 8.88 -0.86
C PHE A 580 -16.76 7.56 -0.97
N TYR A 581 -17.26 7.08 0.16
CA TYR A 581 -17.97 5.82 0.22
C TYR A 581 -19.33 6.03 0.86
N ALA A 582 -20.40 5.58 0.20
CA ALA A 582 -21.75 5.59 0.73
C ALA A 582 -22.45 4.23 0.54
N THR A 583 -23.22 3.84 1.56
CA THR A 583 -23.95 2.56 1.65
C THR A 583 -25.36 2.63 1.07
N PHE A 584 -25.61 3.63 0.23
CA PHE A 584 -26.86 3.85 -0.48
C PHE A 584 -26.57 4.24 -1.93
N GLY A 585 -27.50 3.94 -2.83
CA GLY A 585 -27.36 4.25 -4.25
C GLY A 585 -27.73 5.69 -4.60
N LEU A 586 -27.01 6.28 -5.57
CA LEU A 586 -27.31 7.63 -6.05
C LEU A 586 -28.68 7.70 -6.77
N GLU A 587 -29.12 6.59 -7.36
CA GLU A 587 -30.42 6.46 -8.01
C GLU A 587 -31.60 6.67 -7.06
N GLY A 588 -31.44 6.32 -5.77
CA GLY A 588 -32.45 6.49 -4.74
C GLY A 588 -32.61 7.91 -4.20
N VAL A 589 -31.67 8.81 -4.47
CA VAL A 589 -31.72 10.19 -3.96
C VAL A 589 -32.73 11.02 -4.73
N ASN A 590 -33.78 11.51 -4.07
CA ASN A 590 -34.81 12.35 -4.66
C ASN A 590 -34.38 13.83 -4.79
N THR A 591 -34.77 14.47 -5.89
CA THR A 591 -34.61 15.90 -6.15
C THR A 591 -35.83 16.66 -5.66
N ARG A 592 -35.75 17.22 -4.45
CA ARG A 592 -36.88 17.92 -3.81
C ARG A 592 -36.46 19.23 -3.15
N SER A 593 -37.36 20.22 -3.18
CA SER A 593 -37.15 21.50 -2.49
C SER A 593 -36.84 21.28 -1.01
N GLY A 594 -35.75 21.88 -0.52
CA GLY A 594 -35.28 21.75 0.86
C GLY A 594 -34.33 20.58 1.12
N PHE A 595 -34.05 19.76 0.10
CA PHE A 595 -33.07 18.67 0.13
C PHE A 595 -31.97 18.91 -0.92
N THR A 596 -30.82 18.29 -0.68
CA THR A 596 -29.65 18.29 -1.57
C THR A 596 -29.92 17.36 -2.76
N THR A 597 -29.68 17.83 -3.98
CA THR A 597 -29.90 17.04 -5.20
C THR A 597 -28.73 16.08 -5.46
N ARG A 598 -28.89 15.14 -6.41
CA ARG A 598 -27.80 14.25 -6.86
C ARG A 598 -26.59 15.04 -7.36
N GLU A 599 -26.84 16.05 -8.17
CA GLU A 599 -25.82 16.95 -8.74
C GLU A 599 -25.07 17.68 -7.62
N GLU A 600 -25.79 18.24 -6.66
CA GLU A 600 -25.16 18.94 -5.53
C GLU A 600 -24.33 17.99 -4.65
N LEU A 601 -24.80 16.75 -4.42
CA LEU A 601 -24.07 15.75 -3.66
C LEU A 601 -22.75 15.36 -4.34
N ILE A 602 -22.82 14.98 -5.62
CA ILE A 602 -21.63 14.58 -6.38
C ILE A 602 -20.68 15.76 -6.58
N GLN A 603 -21.18 16.96 -6.86
CA GLN A 603 -20.33 18.14 -6.99
C GLN A 603 -19.59 18.47 -5.68
N ARG A 604 -20.24 18.32 -4.52
CA ARG A 604 -19.59 18.54 -3.22
C ARG A 604 -18.50 17.51 -2.95
N ALA A 605 -18.76 16.24 -3.24
CA ALA A 605 -17.79 15.18 -3.10
C ALA A 605 -16.57 15.39 -4.03
N LEU A 606 -16.80 15.72 -5.31
CA LEU A 606 -15.75 16.01 -6.27
C LEU A 606 -14.96 17.28 -5.90
N ASN A 607 -15.63 18.36 -5.50
CA ASN A 607 -14.95 19.59 -5.05
C ASN A 607 -14.03 19.31 -3.88
N TRP A 608 -14.47 18.54 -2.89
CA TRP A 608 -13.64 18.14 -1.76
C TRP A 608 -12.43 17.30 -2.19
N ALA A 609 -12.66 16.29 -3.05
CA ALA A 609 -11.62 15.37 -3.49
C ALA A 609 -10.57 16.06 -4.37
N TRP A 610 -10.99 16.93 -5.28
CA TRP A 610 -10.11 17.61 -6.24
C TRP A 610 -9.48 18.90 -5.73
N ASP A 611 -9.90 19.38 -4.56
CA ASP A 611 -9.28 20.53 -3.92
C ASP A 611 -7.86 20.22 -3.45
N ASN A 612 -6.94 21.10 -3.79
CA ASN A 612 -5.51 21.01 -3.52
C ASN A 612 -5.03 22.32 -2.87
N PRO A 613 -5.40 22.57 -1.61
CA PRO A 613 -5.09 23.82 -0.93
C PRO A 613 -3.59 24.03 -0.79
N GLN A 614 -3.15 25.26 -0.97
CA GLN A 614 -1.77 25.69 -0.78
C GLN A 614 -1.73 26.87 0.20
N VAL A 615 -0.64 26.97 0.96
CA VAL A 615 -0.37 28.13 1.80
C VAL A 615 1.08 28.55 1.61
N GLU A 616 1.33 29.84 1.40
CA GLU A 616 2.67 30.41 1.48
C GLU A 616 2.82 31.26 2.74
N ILE A 617 4.03 31.29 3.31
CA ILE A 617 4.34 32.09 4.49
C ILE A 617 5.21 33.27 4.06
N GLU A 618 4.70 34.48 4.25
CA GLU A 618 5.48 35.71 4.12
C GLU A 618 5.91 36.21 5.50
N ALA A 619 7.17 36.56 5.65
CA ALA A 619 7.72 37.12 6.88
C ALA A 619 8.21 38.55 6.63
N THR A 620 7.71 39.50 7.43
CA THR A 620 8.16 40.90 7.40
C THR A 620 8.67 41.32 8.76
N THR A 621 9.94 41.72 8.84
CA THR A 621 10.57 42.18 10.08
C THR A 621 10.65 43.71 10.09
N THR A 622 10.17 44.32 11.17
CA THR A 622 10.27 45.77 11.38
C THR A 622 11.65 46.18 11.92
N GLU A 623 12.02 47.45 11.78
CA GLU A 623 13.27 47.99 12.38
C GLU A 623 13.33 47.84 13.91
N ALA A 624 12.18 47.68 14.58
CA ALA A 624 12.10 47.42 16.02
C ALA A 624 12.38 45.95 16.40
N GLY A 625 12.59 45.07 15.41
CA GLY A 625 12.87 43.64 15.57
C GLY A 625 11.64 42.74 15.53
N GLN A 626 10.43 43.30 15.56
CA GLN A 626 9.21 42.49 15.52
C GLN A 626 9.00 41.88 14.13
N THR A 627 8.83 40.56 14.06
CA THR A 627 8.56 39.82 12.82
C THR A 627 7.08 39.43 12.75
N THR A 628 6.42 39.84 11.67
CA THR A 628 5.04 39.45 11.35
C THR A 628 5.05 38.39 10.27
N PHE A 629 4.36 37.29 10.51
CA PHE A 629 4.13 36.20 9.57
C PHE A 629 2.71 36.25 9.03
N VAL A 630 2.57 36.11 7.72
CA VAL A 630 1.29 36.09 7.01
C VAL A 630 1.17 34.78 6.24
N ALA A 631 0.10 34.03 6.49
CA ALA A 631 -0.25 32.82 5.76
C ALA A 631 -1.17 33.16 4.57
N ASN A 632 -0.62 33.12 3.37
CA ASN A 632 -1.33 33.38 2.11
C ASN A 632 -1.90 32.07 1.56
N PHE A 633 -3.19 31.85 1.83
CA PHE A 633 -3.92 30.66 1.36
C PHE A 633 -4.40 30.81 -0.08
N SER A 634 -4.34 29.71 -0.85
CA SER A 634 -5.00 29.57 -2.15
C SER A 634 -5.56 28.16 -2.33
N SER A 635 -6.60 28.04 -3.16
CA SER A 635 -7.19 26.75 -3.57
C SER A 635 -7.51 26.81 -5.06
N ASN A 636 -7.41 25.66 -5.73
CA ASN A 636 -7.81 25.49 -7.12
C ASN A 636 -9.34 25.43 -7.30
N ILE A 637 -10.12 25.25 -6.23
CA ILE A 637 -11.58 25.24 -6.29
C ILE A 637 -12.12 26.65 -5.99
N PRO A 638 -12.88 27.26 -6.91
CA PRO A 638 -13.40 28.61 -6.73
C PRO A 638 -14.27 28.76 -5.47
N GLY A 639 -14.02 29.81 -4.69
CA GLY A 639 -14.81 30.16 -3.51
C GLY A 639 -14.43 29.42 -2.22
N VAL A 640 -13.47 28.50 -2.27
CA VAL A 640 -12.88 27.89 -1.07
C VAL A 640 -12.05 28.93 -0.32
N ARG A 641 -12.24 28.98 0.99
CA ARG A 641 -11.59 29.95 1.88
C ARG A 641 -10.99 29.27 3.10
N PRO A 642 -9.91 29.81 3.68
CA PRO A 642 -9.37 29.29 4.92
C PRO A 642 -10.34 29.57 6.08
N ILE A 643 -10.54 28.58 6.94
CA ILE A 643 -11.42 28.69 8.12
C ILE A 643 -10.68 28.60 9.45
N LYS A 644 -9.51 27.94 9.50
CA LYS A 644 -8.64 27.88 10.69
C LYS A 644 -7.17 27.82 10.30
N TYR A 645 -6.32 28.38 11.16
CA TYR A 645 -4.87 28.35 11.09
C TYR A 645 -4.31 27.81 12.40
N ARG A 646 -3.19 27.10 12.33
CA ARG A 646 -2.35 26.72 13.47
C ARG A 646 -0.90 27.03 13.10
N TRP A 647 -0.15 27.61 14.02
CA TRP A 647 1.26 27.97 13.81
C TRP A 647 2.15 27.09 14.69
N ASP A 648 3.37 26.82 14.28
CA ASP A 648 4.40 26.16 15.10
C ASP A 648 5.74 26.85 14.85
N PHE A 649 6.41 27.24 15.94
CA PHE A 649 7.69 27.97 15.92
C PHE A 649 8.86 27.14 16.46
N GLY A 650 8.67 25.82 16.57
CA GLY A 650 9.67 24.88 17.09
C GLY A 650 9.44 24.46 18.55
N ASP A 651 8.44 25.03 19.22
CA ASP A 651 7.99 24.70 20.57
C ASP A 651 6.66 23.91 20.60
N GLY A 652 6.12 23.61 19.43
CA GLY A 652 4.87 22.88 19.24
C GLY A 652 3.74 23.75 18.70
N PRO A 653 2.65 23.13 18.22
CA PRO A 653 1.61 23.85 17.51
C PRO A 653 0.71 24.68 18.46
N THR A 654 0.40 25.89 18.04
CA THR A 654 -0.54 26.79 18.74
C THR A 654 -1.97 26.25 18.71
N ALA A 655 -2.80 26.79 19.60
CA ALA A 655 -4.24 26.61 19.50
C ALA A 655 -4.78 27.13 18.14
N PRO A 656 -5.81 26.51 17.55
CA PRO A 656 -6.40 26.96 16.30
C PRO A 656 -6.95 28.38 16.38
N THR A 657 -6.68 29.20 15.37
CA THR A 657 -7.12 30.60 15.25
C THR A 657 -7.77 30.86 13.89
N ASN A 658 -8.62 31.89 13.80
CA ASN A 658 -9.17 32.35 12.52
C ASN A 658 -8.30 33.43 11.86
N ASN A 659 -7.21 33.82 12.53
CA ASN A 659 -6.29 34.84 12.03
C ASN A 659 -5.08 34.18 11.33
N GLY A 660 -4.94 34.46 10.04
CA GLY A 660 -3.78 34.04 9.24
C GLY A 660 -2.54 34.93 9.43
N VAL A 661 -2.59 35.87 10.37
CA VAL A 661 -1.47 36.76 10.72
C VAL A 661 -1.07 36.53 12.17
N ILE A 662 0.22 36.34 12.41
CA ILE A 662 0.79 36.24 13.75
C ILE A 662 2.07 37.07 13.83
N THR A 663 2.27 37.71 14.97
CA THR A 663 3.40 38.61 15.21
C THR A 663 4.16 38.13 16.43
N LEU A 664 5.47 37.97 16.29
CA LEU A 664 6.37 37.56 17.36
C LEU A 664 7.37 38.66 17.70
N ASP A 665 7.64 38.82 18.99
CA ASP A 665 8.70 39.69 19.49
C ASP A 665 10.05 38.96 19.48
N THR A 666 11.14 39.68 19.27
CA THR A 666 12.50 39.12 19.12
C THR A 666 12.96 38.25 20.29
N SER A 667 12.41 38.45 21.49
CA SER A 667 12.76 37.67 22.68
C SER A 667 12.26 36.23 22.67
N THR A 668 11.41 35.85 21.71
CA THR A 668 10.82 34.50 21.63
C THR A 668 11.31 33.68 20.43
N CYS A 669 12.22 34.22 19.62
CA CYS A 669 12.72 33.58 18.40
C CYS A 669 14.24 33.49 18.42
N SER A 670 14.79 32.42 17.84
CA SER A 670 16.23 32.27 17.58
C SER A 670 16.61 32.80 16.20
N ASN A 671 17.91 33.02 15.95
CA ASN A 671 18.41 33.55 14.68
C ASN A 671 17.99 32.70 13.44
N ASP A 672 17.73 31.40 13.61
CA ASP A 672 17.22 30.50 12.56
C ASP A 672 15.94 29.78 13.03
N THR A 673 14.83 30.51 13.15
CA THR A 673 13.56 29.92 13.62
C THR A 673 12.83 29.24 12.45
N THR A 674 12.55 27.95 12.58
CA THR A 674 11.66 27.22 11.67
C THR A 674 10.22 27.56 12.02
N VAL A 675 9.51 28.18 11.09
CA VAL A 675 8.10 28.57 11.23
C VAL A 675 7.25 27.72 10.32
N ARG A 676 6.21 27.11 10.88
CA ARG A 676 5.27 26.27 10.15
C ARG A 676 3.86 26.78 10.34
N VAL A 677 3.04 26.65 9.31
CA VAL A 677 1.62 26.94 9.38
C VAL A 677 0.83 25.78 8.80
N GLU A 678 -0.25 25.42 9.47
CA GLU A 678 -1.29 24.52 8.98
C GLU A 678 -2.57 25.31 8.77
N VAL A 679 -3.19 25.15 7.61
CA VAL A 679 -4.44 25.81 7.24
C VAL A 679 -5.51 24.77 6.95
N LEU A 680 -6.66 24.90 7.60
CA LEU A 680 -7.89 24.16 7.30
C LEU A 680 -8.81 25.06 6.48
N ASP A 681 -9.35 24.56 5.37
CA ASP A 681 -10.27 25.30 4.51
C ASP A 681 -11.75 24.94 4.70
N SER A 682 -12.61 25.65 3.97
CA SER A 682 -14.06 25.52 4.02
C SER A 682 -14.62 24.22 3.42
N LEU A 683 -13.81 23.41 2.74
CA LEU A 683 -14.17 22.05 2.32
C LEU A 683 -13.67 21.00 3.32
N GLY A 684 -12.89 21.41 4.32
CA GLY A 684 -12.35 20.53 5.34
C GLY A 684 -10.97 19.97 4.99
N ASN A 685 -10.33 20.48 3.94
CA ASN A 685 -9.00 20.05 3.54
C ASN A 685 -7.91 20.87 4.27
N ARG A 686 -6.76 20.24 4.46
CA ARG A 686 -5.60 20.80 5.16
C ARG A 686 -4.40 20.93 4.23
N THR A 687 -3.59 21.95 4.51
CA THR A 687 -2.28 22.16 3.89
C THR A 687 -1.29 22.70 4.93
N VAL A 688 -0.02 22.34 4.78
CA VAL A 688 1.06 22.77 5.66
C VAL A 688 2.17 23.38 4.82
N ASN A 689 2.76 24.46 5.29
CA ASN A 689 4.02 24.97 4.74
C ASN A 689 4.99 25.34 5.86
N THR A 690 6.28 25.40 5.52
CA THR A 690 7.39 25.68 6.43
C THR A 690 8.33 26.69 5.78
N ILE A 691 8.79 27.67 6.55
CA ILE A 691 9.88 28.56 6.18
C ILE A 691 10.92 28.61 7.30
N THR A 692 12.16 28.94 6.94
CA THR A 692 13.16 29.38 7.92
C THR A 692 13.20 30.90 7.89
N ALA A 693 12.97 31.54 9.02
CA ALA A 693 12.93 32.99 9.11
C ALA A 693 14.00 33.51 10.08
N PHE A 694 14.64 34.60 9.66
CA PHE A 694 15.62 35.33 10.47
C PHE A 694 14.91 36.36 11.33
N CYS A 695 14.98 36.16 12.66
CA CYS A 695 14.53 37.14 13.65
C CYS A 695 15.78 37.77 14.29
N PRO A 696 16.13 39.03 13.98
CA PRO A 696 17.31 39.67 14.54
C PRO A 696 17.17 39.81 16.05
N GLU A 697 18.15 39.31 16.82
CA GLU A 697 18.27 39.65 18.25
C GLU A 697 18.37 41.17 18.43
N GLN A 698 17.65 41.73 19.41
CA GLN A 698 18.07 43.02 19.97
C GLN A 698 19.36 42.78 20.75
N GLU A 699 20.38 43.62 20.58
CA GLU A 699 21.57 43.62 21.44
C GLU A 699 21.17 43.84 22.91
N VAL A 700 20.86 42.76 23.63
CA VAL A 700 20.69 42.80 25.08
C VAL A 700 22.03 42.43 25.70
N PHE A 701 22.76 43.44 26.19
CA PHE A 701 23.95 43.24 27.01
C PHE A 701 23.58 42.44 28.27
N SER A 702 23.85 41.14 28.25
CA SER A 702 23.74 40.29 29.43
C SER A 702 24.97 40.47 30.32
N VAL A 703 24.83 41.18 31.44
CA VAL A 703 25.86 41.25 32.47
C VAL A 703 25.74 40.02 33.37
N TYR A 704 26.65 39.07 33.22
CA TYR A 704 26.79 37.94 34.14
C TYR A 704 27.54 38.41 35.40
N LEU A 705 26.85 38.51 36.53
CA LEU A 705 27.49 38.63 37.84
C LEU A 705 27.75 37.23 38.40
N PRO A 706 29.01 36.87 38.76
CA PRO A 706 29.29 35.61 39.42
C PRO A 706 28.79 35.67 40.87
N VAL A 707 27.70 34.94 41.14
CA VAL A 707 27.23 34.72 42.51
C VAL A 707 28.03 33.55 43.09
N PHE A 708 29.07 33.88 43.86
CA PHE A 708 29.62 32.96 44.85
C PHE A 708 28.70 32.99 46.07
N ILE A 709 28.08 31.86 46.41
CA ILE A 709 27.53 31.64 47.75
C ILE A 709 28.07 30.30 48.28
N LYS A 710 28.55 30.41 49.52
CA LYS A 710 29.16 29.37 50.36
C LYS A 710 28.20 28.27 50.79
#